data_AF-S2YPS7-F1
#
_entry.id   AF-S2YPS7-F1
#
_cell.length_a   1.000
_cell.length_b   1.000
_cell.length_c   1.000
_cell.angle_alpha   90.00
_cell.angle_beta   90.00
_cell.angle_gamma   90.00
#
_symmetry.space_group_name_H-M   'P 1'
#
loop_
_entity.id
_entity.type
_entity.pdbx_description
1 polymer ?
#
loop_
_entity_poly.entity_id
_entity_poly.type
_entity_poly.pdbx_seq_one_letter_code
_entity_poly.pdbx_strand_id
1 'polypeptide(L)'
;MAIRELSYVLRRDPASGADRFTPVSEVPEGVPDDLMQRVIAATHRAAPALGAALSYTRLPHRDGGGLLCSVRPDEESDGLRVDARYEAGEPEDDRRWPVDAFRRSTLDRDGGTGFAPRDWCWDHALLTKFASEQAARIAPFLADVRALFADPAGRQIVLAERDQETVARWIALACASLPVTHARALTFTTHCADPGLAPQQILGIGPDLDSEVFDRYDDSTVTHLFRVHDGLGGPGSPPRSDPWAELAARLWREGVVPRTDEHEAGDPFAVLPLARRALTARSGQALTGLPEEVLRAILSAAVRVAEQGPPDIGTAHDLADLARQIAEHRPDAVQPLAAALLRSRAKAADPVNAVPTLEAARADLPLDEGTWRTVRSEFGPPPEDELRRLLRQQPSTAWEKPLRVLLAAGGDRDRGSVLDEAEFKIARALNRPDQRRACADAVALLEALGDRALVRRILERLAEGEEERRIRALRDLAASPHGDWLRDHLDGAPRAVRLAASAGYRSRGAYGLTGVDLWIDLAHRHLEGAKVPDVPTLKILWTLAWPSRSGVVPVAEQSRITEVCSARLIVEAGHELSLAHWLRHPERIDERYLDLARATTDAKRLLQPEVATARLVVFAHDFARGEETLADAMERLPLLEERAGRLEGVLRERIDSWIARGVTRADPYEVHGTDALRRYAVGSMRLLTLYREAVHSARREGGALEARALCEPRRMAALFFAWAELHPGQTGAWHDLSRHLIDEVLGEALRHMDRRARSEVAAVLDGWGGQRWVQAWNQWWQSPR
;
A
#
# COMPACT_ATOMS: atom_id res chain seq x y z
N MET A 1 -25.40 -62.59 -22.93
CA MET A 1 -26.37 -63.63 -22.51
C MET A 1 -27.75 -63.00 -22.49
N ALA A 2 -28.75 -63.61 -23.13
CA ALA A 2 -30.11 -63.07 -23.18
C ALA A 2 -30.67 -62.89 -21.76
N ILE A 3 -31.23 -61.72 -21.47
CA ILE A 3 -31.89 -61.40 -20.21
C ILE A 3 -33.14 -62.29 -20.13
N ARG A 4 -33.17 -63.18 -19.12
CA ARG A 4 -34.25 -64.16 -18.93
C ARG A 4 -35.13 -63.67 -17.78
N GLU A 5 -36.38 -63.36 -18.11
CA GLU A 5 -37.41 -62.97 -17.14
C GLU A 5 -38.38 -64.14 -16.99
N LEU A 6 -38.68 -64.51 -15.74
CA LEU A 6 -39.55 -65.60 -15.36
C LEU A 6 -40.64 -65.07 -14.45
N SER A 7 -41.89 -65.45 -14.68
CA SER A 7 -43.03 -65.05 -13.85
C SER A 7 -43.63 -66.26 -13.15
N TYR A 8 -43.89 -66.16 -11.86
CA TYR A 8 -44.49 -67.21 -11.03
C TYR A 8 -45.65 -66.65 -10.21
N VAL A 9 -46.63 -67.49 -9.87
CA VAL A 9 -47.58 -67.24 -8.79
C VAL A 9 -47.16 -68.06 -7.59
N LEU A 10 -46.87 -67.36 -6.49
CA LEU A 10 -46.54 -67.92 -5.19
C LEU A 10 -47.81 -67.99 -4.34
N ARG A 11 -48.15 -69.19 -3.86
CA ARG A 11 -49.23 -69.41 -2.88
C ARG A 11 -48.72 -70.24 -1.72
N ARG A 12 -49.15 -69.91 -0.51
CA ARG A 12 -48.89 -70.76 0.65
C ARG A 12 -50.05 -71.71 0.85
N ASP A 13 -49.75 -72.99 0.94
CA ASP A 13 -50.74 -74.00 1.25
C ASP A 13 -51.20 -73.83 2.71
N PRO A 14 -52.50 -73.55 2.97
CA PRO A 14 -53.00 -73.30 4.32
C PRO A 14 -52.92 -74.53 5.23
N ALA A 15 -52.82 -75.75 4.68
CA ALA A 15 -52.78 -76.99 5.46
C ALA A 15 -51.35 -77.39 5.86
N SER A 16 -50.38 -77.22 4.96
CA SER A 16 -48.99 -77.61 5.19
C SER A 16 -48.07 -76.44 5.56
N GLY A 17 -48.52 -75.20 5.33
CA GLY A 17 -47.70 -74.00 5.48
C GLY A 17 -46.58 -73.88 4.44
N ALA A 18 -46.52 -74.77 3.44
CA ALA A 18 -45.49 -74.80 2.41
C ALA A 18 -45.80 -73.84 1.26
N ASP A 19 -44.76 -73.20 0.74
CA ASP A 19 -44.84 -72.31 -0.42
C ASP A 19 -44.86 -73.12 -1.72
N ARG A 20 -45.85 -72.84 -2.58
CA ARG A 20 -46.05 -73.47 -3.89
C ARG A 20 -45.89 -72.44 -5.01
N PHE A 21 -44.96 -72.71 -5.92
CA PHE A 21 -44.71 -71.91 -7.12
C PHE A 21 -45.43 -72.50 -8.33
N THR A 22 -46.18 -71.66 -9.05
CA THR A 22 -46.79 -72.02 -10.33
C THR A 22 -46.28 -71.07 -11.41
N PRO A 23 -45.49 -71.53 -12.41
CA PRO A 23 -44.98 -70.65 -13.45
C PRO A 23 -46.12 -70.11 -14.32
N VAL A 24 -46.03 -68.83 -14.70
CA VAL A 24 -46.97 -68.13 -15.59
C VAL A 24 -46.49 -68.18 -17.06
N SER A 25 -45.21 -68.48 -17.29
CA SER A 25 -44.57 -68.66 -18.61
C SER A 25 -43.71 -69.93 -18.66
N GLU A 26 -43.45 -70.48 -19.85
CA GLU A 26 -42.57 -71.65 -20.02
C GLU A 26 -41.14 -71.34 -19.53
N VAL A 27 -40.62 -72.18 -18.64
CA VAL A 27 -39.28 -72.03 -18.04
C VAL A 27 -38.21 -72.40 -19.10
N PRO A 28 -37.30 -71.49 -19.50
CA PRO A 28 -36.26 -71.79 -20.48
C PRO A 28 -35.22 -72.79 -19.97
N GLU A 29 -34.70 -73.65 -20.86
CA GLU A 29 -33.66 -74.63 -20.54
C GLU A 29 -32.39 -74.01 -19.93
N GLY A 30 -31.87 -74.63 -18.87
CA GLY A 30 -30.59 -74.31 -18.22
C GLY A 30 -30.65 -73.31 -17.06
N VAL A 31 -31.83 -72.84 -16.65
CA VAL A 31 -32.00 -72.07 -15.41
C VAL A 31 -32.15 -73.05 -14.23
N PRO A 32 -31.36 -72.94 -13.14
CA PRO A 32 -31.54 -73.78 -11.95
C PRO A 32 -32.84 -73.37 -11.23
N ASP A 33 -33.97 -73.94 -11.67
CA ASP A 33 -35.32 -73.63 -11.18
C ASP A 33 -35.40 -73.80 -9.65
N ASP A 34 -34.75 -74.84 -9.11
CA ASP A 34 -34.68 -75.09 -7.67
C ASP A 34 -33.94 -74.00 -6.86
N LEU A 35 -32.92 -73.34 -7.44
CA LEU A 35 -32.16 -72.31 -6.73
C LEU A 35 -32.95 -70.99 -6.72
N MET A 36 -33.56 -70.64 -7.86
CA MET A 36 -34.41 -69.45 -7.96
C MET A 36 -35.64 -69.59 -7.07
N GLN A 37 -36.33 -70.73 -7.08
CA GLN A 37 -37.47 -70.99 -6.20
C GLN A 37 -37.08 -70.94 -4.73
N ARG A 38 -35.91 -71.49 -4.35
CA ARG A 38 -35.39 -71.39 -2.97
C ARG A 38 -35.09 -69.95 -2.56
N VAL A 39 -34.49 -69.16 -3.43
CA VAL A 39 -34.23 -67.73 -3.14
C VAL A 39 -35.54 -66.96 -3.04
N ILE A 40 -36.48 -67.16 -3.97
CA ILE A 40 -37.79 -66.49 -3.95
C ILE A 40 -38.54 -66.83 -2.66
N ALA A 41 -38.62 -68.12 -2.29
CA ALA A 41 -39.26 -68.57 -1.05
C ALA A 41 -38.59 -68.00 0.21
N ALA A 42 -37.25 -67.90 0.21
CA ALA A 42 -36.50 -67.31 1.30
C ALA A 42 -36.71 -65.79 1.42
N THR A 43 -36.93 -65.09 0.31
CA THR A 43 -37.13 -63.62 0.29
C THR A 43 -38.57 -63.19 0.50
N HIS A 44 -39.53 -63.99 0.05
CA HIS A 44 -40.93 -63.60 -0.05
C HIS A 44 -41.77 -64.76 0.49
N ARG A 45 -42.05 -64.75 1.80
CA ARG A 45 -43.10 -65.61 2.36
C ARG A 45 -44.45 -65.03 1.96
N ALA A 46 -45.43 -65.88 1.63
CA ALA A 46 -46.76 -65.42 1.23
C ALA A 46 -47.47 -64.71 2.41
N ALA A 47 -47.24 -63.41 2.51
CA ALA A 47 -47.98 -62.47 3.32
C ALA A 47 -48.39 -61.31 2.40
N PRO A 48 -49.60 -60.75 2.55
CA PRO A 48 -50.05 -59.67 1.69
C PRO A 48 -49.17 -58.44 1.91
N ALA A 49 -48.25 -58.18 0.97
CA ALA A 49 -47.58 -56.89 0.93
C ALA A 49 -48.62 -55.83 0.53
N LEU A 50 -48.68 -54.72 1.25
CA LEU A 50 -49.56 -53.57 0.93
C LEU A 50 -49.19 -52.86 -0.40
N GLY A 51 -48.23 -53.39 -1.18
CA GLY A 51 -47.73 -52.82 -2.44
C GLY A 51 -46.68 -53.70 -3.12
N ALA A 52 -46.09 -53.20 -4.21
CA ALA A 52 -45.02 -53.91 -4.93
C ALA A 52 -43.73 -53.98 -4.09
N ALA A 53 -43.18 -55.17 -3.93
CA ALA A 53 -41.89 -55.42 -3.27
C ALA A 53 -40.80 -55.74 -4.30
N LEU A 54 -39.55 -55.43 -3.97
CA LEU A 54 -38.37 -55.75 -4.77
C LEU A 54 -37.30 -56.37 -3.88
N SER A 55 -36.73 -57.50 -4.31
CA SER A 55 -35.53 -58.07 -3.70
C SER A 55 -34.41 -58.24 -4.73
N TYR A 56 -33.18 -58.07 -4.27
CA TYR A 56 -31.96 -58.29 -5.04
C TYR A 56 -30.99 -59.14 -4.22
N THR A 57 -30.58 -60.27 -4.78
CA THR A 57 -29.69 -61.25 -4.14
C THR A 57 -28.56 -61.62 -5.08
N ARG A 58 -27.32 -61.59 -4.61
CA ARG A 58 -26.19 -62.09 -5.40
C ARG A 58 -26.16 -63.61 -5.38
N LEU A 59 -25.99 -64.22 -6.55
CA LEU A 59 -25.89 -65.67 -6.67
C LEU A 59 -24.42 -66.10 -6.57
N PRO A 60 -24.12 -67.23 -5.90
CA PRO A 60 -22.79 -67.81 -5.86
C PRO A 60 -22.46 -68.51 -7.20
N HIS A 61 -22.46 -67.75 -8.29
CA HIS A 61 -22.14 -68.22 -9.65
C HIS A 61 -20.81 -67.63 -10.13
N ARG A 62 -20.10 -68.32 -11.04
CA ARG A 62 -18.78 -67.91 -11.55
C ARG A 62 -18.77 -66.52 -12.21
N ASP A 63 -19.91 -66.07 -12.71
CA ASP A 63 -20.05 -64.79 -13.43
C ASP A 63 -20.47 -63.62 -12.51
N GLY A 64 -20.62 -63.85 -11.20
CA GLY A 64 -20.90 -62.81 -10.22
C GLY A 64 -22.27 -62.11 -10.33
N GLY A 65 -23.19 -62.64 -11.15
CA GLY A 65 -24.52 -62.07 -11.39
C GLY A 65 -25.48 -62.11 -10.18
N GLY A 66 -26.56 -61.35 -10.28
CA GLY A 66 -27.59 -61.22 -9.25
C GLY A 66 -28.97 -61.63 -9.74
N LEU A 67 -29.83 -62.00 -8.79
CA LEU A 67 -31.24 -62.28 -9.02
C LEU A 67 -32.08 -61.13 -8.46
N LEU A 68 -32.87 -60.52 -9.33
CA LEU A 68 -33.80 -59.46 -9.01
C LEU A 68 -35.23 -60.02 -9.05
N CYS A 69 -36.00 -59.90 -7.98
CA CYS A 69 -37.37 -60.37 -7.90
C CYS A 69 -38.31 -59.23 -7.52
N SER A 70 -39.34 -58.99 -8.34
CA SER A 70 -40.45 -58.10 -8.01
C SER A 70 -41.68 -58.92 -7.63
N VAL A 71 -42.37 -58.52 -6.57
CA VAL A 71 -43.55 -59.21 -6.05
C VAL A 71 -44.72 -58.24 -5.94
N ARG A 72 -45.90 -58.69 -6.35
CA ARG A 72 -47.16 -57.94 -6.25
C ARG A 72 -48.34 -58.88 -5.98
N PRO A 73 -49.47 -58.37 -5.45
CA PRO A 73 -50.71 -59.13 -5.44
C PRO A 73 -51.07 -59.59 -6.86
N ASP A 74 -51.49 -60.85 -7.01
CA ASP A 74 -51.97 -61.36 -8.28
C ASP A 74 -53.43 -60.87 -8.50
N GLU A 75 -53.73 -60.37 -9.70
CA GLU A 75 -55.08 -59.86 -10.00
C GLU A 75 -56.09 -60.98 -10.26
N GLU A 76 -55.59 -62.18 -10.62
CA GLU A 76 -56.39 -63.33 -11.02
C GLU A 76 -56.55 -64.37 -9.89
N SER A 77 -55.82 -64.23 -8.78
CA SER A 77 -55.90 -65.17 -7.66
C SER A 77 -55.46 -64.60 -6.31
N ASP A 78 -55.82 -65.27 -5.20
CA ASP A 78 -55.42 -64.93 -3.83
C ASP A 78 -53.92 -65.24 -3.54
N GLY A 79 -53.05 -65.12 -4.55
CA GLY A 79 -51.61 -65.37 -4.46
C GLY A 79 -50.77 -64.12 -4.71
N LEU A 80 -49.45 -64.27 -4.63
CA LEU A 80 -48.50 -63.23 -4.99
C LEU A 80 -47.89 -63.55 -6.36
N ARG A 81 -47.96 -62.62 -7.31
CA ARG A 81 -47.23 -62.70 -8.57
C ARG A 81 -45.79 -62.24 -8.35
N VAL A 82 -44.85 -63.10 -8.70
CA VAL A 82 -43.41 -62.87 -8.61
C VAL A 82 -42.82 -62.85 -10.02
N ASP A 83 -42.25 -61.72 -10.41
CA ASP A 83 -41.47 -61.57 -11.64
C ASP A 83 -39.99 -61.57 -11.25
N ALA A 84 -39.20 -62.52 -11.79
CA ALA A 84 -37.79 -62.71 -11.48
C ALA A 84 -36.92 -62.49 -12.72
N ARG A 85 -35.84 -61.73 -12.57
CA ARG A 85 -34.89 -61.36 -13.62
C ARG A 85 -33.46 -61.64 -13.17
N TYR A 86 -32.71 -62.38 -13.99
CA TYR A 86 -31.28 -62.54 -13.79
C TYR A 86 -30.51 -61.37 -14.39
N GLU A 87 -29.63 -60.74 -13.60
CA GLU A 87 -28.70 -59.70 -14.03
C GLU A 87 -27.28 -60.27 -14.05
N ALA A 88 -26.64 -60.26 -15.22
CA ALA A 88 -25.25 -60.73 -15.37
C ALA A 88 -24.28 -59.76 -14.67
N GLY A 89 -23.15 -60.26 -14.18
CA GLY A 89 -22.20 -59.49 -13.37
C GLY A 89 -21.32 -58.48 -14.12
N GLU A 90 -21.33 -58.47 -15.46
CA GLU A 90 -20.61 -57.48 -16.29
C GLU A 90 -21.61 -56.47 -16.90
N PRO A 91 -21.38 -55.15 -16.74
CA PRO A 91 -22.40 -54.12 -17.00
C PRO A 91 -22.55 -53.78 -18.50
N GLU A 92 -23.80 -53.62 -18.96
CA GLU A 92 -24.14 -52.90 -20.20
C GLU A 92 -24.31 -51.38 -19.97
N ASP A 93 -24.50 -50.91 -18.72
CA ASP A 93 -24.68 -49.49 -18.38
C ASP A 93 -24.19 -49.16 -16.95
N ASP A 94 -23.29 -48.18 -16.82
CA ASP A 94 -22.70 -47.76 -15.54
C ASP A 94 -23.65 -46.92 -14.67
N ARG A 95 -24.82 -46.53 -15.16
CA ARG A 95 -25.71 -45.56 -14.50
C ARG A 95 -26.89 -46.15 -13.73
N ARG A 96 -27.10 -47.47 -13.77
CA ARG A 96 -28.28 -48.13 -13.18
C ARG A 96 -27.92 -49.03 -12.01
N TRP A 97 -28.67 -48.91 -10.92
CA TRP A 97 -28.59 -49.75 -9.73
C TRP A 97 -29.73 -50.77 -9.70
N PRO A 98 -29.58 -51.94 -9.05
CA PRO A 98 -30.66 -52.92 -8.95
C PRO A 98 -31.97 -52.35 -8.37
N VAL A 99 -31.88 -51.36 -7.48
CA VAL A 99 -33.06 -50.70 -6.87
C VAL A 99 -33.82 -49.78 -7.84
N ASP A 100 -33.22 -49.38 -8.96
CA ASP A 100 -33.91 -48.65 -10.04
C ASP A 100 -34.95 -49.53 -10.75
N ALA A 101 -34.97 -50.83 -10.51
CA ALA A 101 -36.02 -51.70 -11.03
C ALA A 101 -37.30 -51.67 -10.18
N PHE A 102 -37.32 -50.95 -9.05
CA PHE A 102 -38.47 -50.85 -8.16
C PHE A 102 -39.65 -50.17 -8.85
N ARG A 103 -40.76 -50.89 -8.95
CA ARG A 103 -41.98 -50.39 -9.59
C ARG A 103 -42.82 -49.60 -8.57
N ARG A 104 -43.01 -48.30 -8.83
CA ARG A 104 -43.88 -47.43 -8.02
C ARG A 104 -45.36 -47.69 -8.32
N SER A 105 -46.21 -47.53 -7.31
CA SER A 105 -47.68 -47.60 -7.45
C SER A 105 -48.27 -46.56 -8.41
N THR A 106 -47.56 -45.45 -8.65
CA THR A 106 -47.97 -44.40 -9.61
C THR A 106 -47.80 -44.78 -11.08
N LEU A 107 -47.07 -45.87 -11.39
CA LEU A 107 -46.84 -46.37 -12.75
C LEU A 107 -47.89 -47.42 -13.20
N ASP A 108 -48.95 -47.65 -12.41
CA ASP A 108 -49.86 -48.81 -12.50
C ASP A 108 -50.87 -48.84 -13.67
N ARG A 109 -50.73 -48.03 -14.72
CA ARG A 109 -51.75 -47.99 -15.80
C ARG A 109 -51.55 -48.99 -16.94
N ASP A 110 -50.33 -49.46 -17.19
CA ASP A 110 -50.03 -50.35 -18.31
C ASP A 110 -49.51 -51.70 -17.77
N GLY A 111 -50.40 -52.70 -17.70
CA GLY A 111 -50.20 -54.02 -17.09
C GLY A 111 -49.18 -54.96 -17.74
N GLY A 112 -47.99 -54.48 -18.13
CA GLY A 112 -47.01 -55.24 -18.93
C GLY A 112 -45.91 -56.00 -18.16
N THR A 113 -45.25 -55.39 -17.15
CA THR A 113 -44.03 -55.96 -16.53
C THR A 113 -43.94 -55.69 -15.03
N GLY A 114 -43.41 -56.64 -14.23
CA GLY A 114 -43.21 -56.47 -12.78
C GLY A 114 -42.20 -55.39 -12.39
N PHE A 115 -41.30 -55.02 -13.30
CA PHE A 115 -40.21 -54.07 -13.05
C PHE A 115 -40.46 -52.70 -13.66
N ALA A 116 -39.80 -51.67 -13.12
CA ALA A 116 -39.76 -50.34 -13.71
C ALA A 116 -39.08 -50.33 -15.11
N PRO A 117 -39.43 -49.37 -15.99
CA PRO A 117 -38.80 -49.19 -17.30
C PRO A 117 -37.27 -49.11 -17.22
N ARG A 118 -36.57 -49.55 -18.28
CA ARG A 118 -35.09 -49.60 -18.27
C ARG A 118 -34.42 -48.23 -18.32
N ASP A 119 -35.09 -47.25 -18.89
CA ASP A 119 -34.69 -45.86 -18.99
C ASP A 119 -35.01 -45.04 -17.74
N TRP A 120 -35.61 -45.66 -16.72
CA TRP A 120 -35.96 -45.02 -15.47
C TRP A 120 -34.90 -45.27 -14.38
N CYS A 121 -34.57 -44.22 -13.63
CA CYS A 121 -33.74 -44.26 -12.43
C CYS A 121 -34.24 -43.28 -11.36
N TRP A 122 -33.79 -43.47 -10.12
CA TRP A 122 -34.07 -42.53 -9.04
C TRP A 122 -33.41 -41.17 -9.27
N ASP A 123 -34.21 -40.14 -9.52
CA ASP A 123 -33.75 -38.75 -9.68
C ASP A 123 -33.01 -38.25 -8.43
N HIS A 124 -31.84 -37.65 -8.63
CA HIS A 124 -31.04 -37.04 -7.57
C HIS A 124 -31.80 -35.93 -6.83
N ALA A 125 -32.63 -35.13 -7.50
CA ALA A 125 -33.40 -34.09 -6.82
C ALA A 125 -34.41 -34.68 -5.83
N LEU A 126 -35.00 -35.83 -6.18
CA LEU A 126 -35.90 -36.57 -5.30
C LEU A 126 -35.13 -37.16 -4.10
N LEU A 127 -33.96 -37.75 -4.32
CA LEU A 127 -33.13 -38.31 -3.25
C LEU A 127 -32.59 -37.23 -2.31
N THR A 128 -32.23 -36.06 -2.83
CA THR A 128 -31.86 -34.88 -2.02
C THR A 128 -33.01 -34.42 -1.13
N LYS A 129 -34.23 -34.30 -1.69
CA LYS A 129 -35.41 -33.95 -0.90
C LYS A 129 -35.68 -34.98 0.20
N PHE A 130 -35.60 -36.26 -0.15
CA PHE A 130 -35.74 -37.36 0.80
C PHE A 130 -34.68 -37.29 1.92
N ALA A 131 -33.42 -37.01 1.57
CA ALA A 131 -32.35 -36.85 2.54
C ALA A 131 -32.57 -35.67 3.50
N SER A 132 -33.17 -34.57 3.01
CA SER A 132 -33.53 -33.44 3.86
C SER A 132 -34.67 -33.76 4.82
N GLU A 133 -35.68 -34.51 4.37
CA GLU A 133 -36.81 -34.97 5.19
C GLU A 133 -36.37 -35.96 6.28
N GLN A 134 -35.38 -36.80 5.99
CA GLN A 134 -34.85 -37.83 6.90
C GLN A 134 -33.54 -37.44 7.60
N ALA A 135 -33.22 -36.14 7.68
CA ALA A 135 -31.89 -35.62 8.02
C ALA A 135 -31.22 -36.27 9.26
N ALA A 136 -31.97 -36.58 10.32
CA ALA A 136 -31.43 -37.16 11.55
C ALA A 136 -31.00 -38.64 11.41
N ARG A 137 -31.55 -39.36 10.41
CA ARG A 137 -31.32 -40.80 10.22
C ARG A 137 -30.31 -41.11 9.11
N ILE A 138 -29.99 -40.15 8.23
CA ILE A 138 -29.09 -40.37 7.08
C ILE A 138 -27.69 -40.81 7.53
N ALA A 139 -27.03 -40.04 8.41
CA ALA A 139 -25.65 -40.35 8.81
C ALA A 139 -25.54 -41.69 9.57
N PRO A 140 -26.40 -42.00 10.57
CA PRO A 140 -26.41 -43.32 11.21
C PRO A 140 -26.64 -44.47 10.21
N PHE A 141 -27.56 -44.30 9.26
CA PHE A 141 -27.84 -45.31 8.24
C PHE A 141 -26.63 -45.55 7.34
N LEU A 142 -26.04 -44.49 6.78
CA LEU A 142 -24.86 -44.60 5.92
C LEU A 142 -23.65 -45.18 6.66
N ALA A 143 -23.49 -44.90 7.95
CA ALA A 143 -22.45 -45.50 8.79
C ALA A 143 -22.60 -47.02 8.93
N ASP A 144 -23.83 -47.51 9.06
CA ASP A 144 -24.14 -48.93 9.09
C ASP A 144 -23.99 -49.58 7.72
N VAL A 145 -24.40 -48.89 6.65
CA VAL A 145 -24.20 -49.36 5.26
C VAL A 145 -22.72 -49.52 4.95
N ARG A 146 -21.87 -48.56 5.35
CA ARG A 146 -20.41 -48.69 5.20
C ARG A 146 -19.87 -49.89 5.98
N ALA A 147 -20.37 -50.12 7.19
CA ALA A 147 -19.92 -51.20 8.05
C ALA A 147 -20.18 -52.60 7.47
N LEU A 148 -21.20 -52.77 6.62
CA LEU A 148 -21.47 -54.02 5.89
C LEU A 148 -20.28 -54.49 5.03
N PHE A 149 -19.41 -53.56 4.61
CA PHE A 149 -18.25 -53.85 3.77
C PHE A 149 -16.94 -53.91 4.56
N ALA A 150 -16.90 -53.30 5.75
CA ALA A 150 -15.75 -53.39 6.65
C ALA A 150 -15.69 -54.75 7.37
N ASP A 151 -16.86 -55.33 7.67
CA ASP A 151 -16.99 -56.64 8.30
C ASP A 151 -18.04 -57.48 7.54
N PRO A 152 -17.63 -58.48 6.73
CA PRO A 152 -18.55 -59.37 6.03
C PRO A 152 -19.46 -60.21 6.95
N ALA A 153 -19.10 -60.36 8.24
CA ALA A 153 -19.97 -60.96 9.27
C ALA A 153 -20.83 -59.89 9.98
N GLY A 154 -20.83 -58.67 9.46
CA GLY A 154 -21.59 -57.54 9.99
C GLY A 154 -23.08 -57.80 10.03
N ARG A 155 -23.73 -57.10 10.96
CA ARG A 155 -25.18 -57.24 11.21
C ARG A 155 -26.00 -56.68 10.05
N GLN A 156 -27.05 -57.40 9.68
CA GLN A 156 -28.03 -56.94 8.70
C GLN A 156 -28.73 -55.66 9.18
N ILE A 157 -29.07 -54.80 8.21
CA ILE A 157 -29.75 -53.54 8.45
C ILE A 157 -31.24 -53.73 8.23
N VAL A 158 -32.07 -53.37 9.20
CA VAL A 158 -33.53 -53.42 9.11
C VAL A 158 -34.07 -52.00 8.99
N LEU A 159 -34.82 -51.70 7.92
CA LEU A 159 -35.49 -50.44 7.68
C LEU A 159 -36.98 -50.60 7.97
N ALA A 160 -37.46 -50.04 9.09
CA ALA A 160 -38.88 -50.08 9.44
C ALA A 160 -39.57 -48.82 8.92
N GLU A 161 -40.39 -48.94 7.88
CA GLU A 161 -41.02 -47.80 7.21
C GLU A 161 -42.49 -48.07 6.91
N ARG A 162 -43.26 -47.01 6.65
CA ARG A 162 -44.71 -47.12 6.39
C ARG A 162 -45.02 -47.83 5.07
N ASP A 163 -44.14 -47.71 4.09
CA ASP A 163 -44.34 -48.19 2.73
C ASP A 163 -43.01 -48.65 2.09
N GLN A 164 -43.10 -49.55 1.12
CA GLN A 164 -41.94 -50.13 0.44
C GLN A 164 -41.20 -49.12 -0.46
N GLU A 165 -41.87 -48.07 -0.94
CA GLU A 165 -41.24 -47.03 -1.75
C GLU A 165 -40.25 -46.21 -0.92
N THR A 166 -40.59 -45.90 0.33
CA THR A 166 -39.70 -45.25 1.29
C THR A 166 -38.46 -46.11 1.56
N VAL A 167 -38.62 -47.43 1.71
CA VAL A 167 -37.47 -48.36 1.82
C VAL A 167 -36.62 -48.34 0.55
N ALA A 168 -37.24 -48.36 -0.63
CA ALA A 168 -36.53 -48.27 -1.90
C ALA A 168 -35.74 -46.96 -2.05
N ARG A 169 -36.27 -45.83 -1.55
CA ARG A 169 -35.56 -44.53 -1.51
C ARG A 169 -34.32 -44.56 -0.61
N TRP A 170 -34.40 -45.22 0.55
CA TRP A 170 -33.23 -45.44 1.42
C TRP A 170 -32.13 -46.24 0.72
N ILE A 171 -32.51 -47.32 0.04
CA ILE A 171 -31.56 -48.17 -0.69
C ILE A 171 -30.97 -47.41 -1.89
N ALA A 172 -31.79 -46.65 -2.64
CA ALA A 172 -31.33 -45.81 -3.73
C ALA A 172 -30.34 -44.72 -3.25
N LEU A 173 -30.61 -44.10 -2.10
CA LEU A 173 -29.70 -43.15 -1.47
C LEU A 173 -28.38 -43.82 -1.06
N ALA A 174 -28.42 -45.03 -0.50
CA ALA A 174 -27.22 -45.81 -0.18
C ALA A 174 -26.40 -46.09 -1.45
N CYS A 175 -27.00 -46.66 -2.49
CA CYS A 175 -26.34 -46.95 -3.76
C CYS A 175 -25.72 -45.69 -4.39
N ALA A 176 -26.43 -44.56 -4.37
CA ALA A 176 -25.94 -43.29 -4.90
C ALA A 176 -24.79 -42.68 -4.06
N SER A 177 -24.67 -43.05 -2.79
CA SER A 177 -23.61 -42.58 -1.88
C SER A 177 -22.35 -43.44 -1.94
N LEU A 178 -22.51 -44.74 -2.19
CA LEU A 178 -21.41 -45.69 -2.19
C LEU A 178 -20.52 -45.56 -3.44
N PRO A 179 -19.24 -45.96 -3.34
CA PRO A 179 -18.43 -46.30 -4.50
C PRO A 179 -19.18 -47.31 -5.40
N VAL A 180 -18.99 -47.23 -6.72
CA VAL A 180 -19.75 -48.02 -7.72
C VAL A 180 -19.67 -49.51 -7.44
N THR A 181 -18.47 -50.01 -7.15
CA THR A 181 -18.20 -51.41 -6.75
C THR A 181 -19.02 -51.85 -5.55
N HIS A 182 -19.13 -51.01 -4.53
CA HIS A 182 -19.84 -51.31 -3.29
C HIS A 182 -21.37 -51.18 -3.46
N ALA A 183 -21.81 -50.17 -4.23
CA ALA A 183 -23.21 -50.00 -4.59
C ALA A 183 -23.77 -51.23 -5.34
N ARG A 184 -22.98 -51.84 -6.22
CA ARG A 184 -23.34 -53.07 -6.96
C ARG A 184 -23.32 -54.33 -6.10
N ALA A 185 -22.47 -54.35 -5.07
CA ALA A 185 -22.35 -55.49 -4.17
C ALA A 185 -23.50 -55.57 -3.16
N LEU A 186 -24.23 -54.47 -2.94
CA LEU A 186 -25.29 -54.35 -1.96
C LEU A 186 -26.49 -55.27 -2.28
N THR A 187 -26.89 -56.11 -1.33
CA THR A 187 -28.11 -56.94 -1.42
C THR A 187 -29.22 -56.40 -0.54
N PHE A 188 -30.46 -56.45 -1.02
CA PHE A 188 -31.58 -55.85 -0.29
C PHE A 188 -32.92 -56.51 -0.59
N THR A 189 -33.90 -56.33 0.29
CA THR A 189 -35.33 -56.51 0.00
C THR A 189 -36.12 -55.33 0.55
N THR A 190 -37.05 -54.78 -0.23
CA THR A 190 -37.89 -53.63 0.19
C THR A 190 -39.03 -54.05 1.11
N HIS A 191 -39.28 -55.36 1.22
CA HIS A 191 -40.25 -55.94 2.13
C HIS A 191 -39.79 -57.33 2.58
N CYS A 192 -39.87 -57.60 3.87
CA CYS A 192 -39.50 -58.86 4.50
C CYS A 192 -40.50 -59.17 5.62
N ALA A 193 -41.05 -60.39 5.60
CA ALA A 193 -41.95 -60.88 6.63
C ALA A 193 -41.22 -61.60 7.78
N ASP A 194 -39.94 -61.92 7.63
CA ASP A 194 -39.12 -62.59 8.64
C ASP A 194 -37.64 -62.22 8.46
N PRO A 195 -37.18 -61.15 9.14
CA PRO A 195 -35.80 -60.69 9.02
C PRO A 195 -34.74 -61.73 9.37
N GLY A 196 -35.03 -62.70 10.26
CA GLY A 196 -34.07 -63.70 10.71
C GLY A 196 -33.68 -64.75 9.67
N LEU A 197 -34.47 -64.88 8.60
CA LEU A 197 -34.25 -65.87 7.54
C LEU A 197 -33.89 -65.26 6.18
N ALA A 198 -34.01 -63.94 6.05
CA ALA A 198 -33.68 -63.24 4.81
C ALA A 198 -32.15 -63.19 4.61
N PRO A 199 -31.62 -63.57 3.44
CA PRO A 199 -30.17 -63.57 3.21
C PRO A 199 -29.59 -62.22 2.77
N GLN A 200 -30.41 -61.17 2.63
CA GLN A 200 -29.98 -59.86 2.14
C GLN A 200 -29.39 -58.98 3.25
N GLN A 201 -28.55 -58.01 2.88
CA GLN A 201 -27.90 -57.12 3.84
C GLN A 201 -28.85 -56.04 4.37
N ILE A 202 -29.76 -55.52 3.53
CA ILE A 202 -30.76 -54.50 3.91
C ILE A 202 -32.17 -55.08 3.77
N LEU A 203 -32.96 -55.01 4.84
CA LEU A 203 -34.26 -55.64 4.97
C LEU A 203 -35.33 -54.58 5.29
N GLY A 204 -36.29 -54.36 4.39
CA GLY A 204 -37.45 -53.51 4.64
C GLY A 204 -38.53 -54.24 5.43
N ILE A 205 -39.11 -53.60 6.43
CA ILE A 205 -40.29 -54.12 7.16
C ILE A 205 -41.40 -53.06 7.20
N GLY A 206 -42.65 -53.52 7.12
CA GLY A 206 -43.84 -52.67 7.20
C GLY A 206 -44.44 -52.58 8.61
N PRO A 207 -45.48 -51.77 8.81
CA PRO A 207 -46.18 -51.63 10.09
C PRO A 207 -46.93 -52.90 10.53
N ASP A 208 -47.26 -53.79 9.59
CA ASP A 208 -48.06 -54.99 9.83
C ASP A 208 -47.22 -56.24 10.15
N LEU A 209 -45.91 -56.08 10.36
CA LEU A 209 -45.04 -57.19 10.73
C LEU A 209 -45.44 -57.76 12.09
N ASP A 210 -45.58 -59.08 12.16
CA ASP A 210 -45.88 -59.79 13.39
C ASP A 210 -44.77 -59.62 14.43
N SER A 211 -45.11 -59.06 15.59
CA SER A 211 -44.19 -58.85 16.71
C SER A 211 -43.64 -60.15 17.30
N GLU A 212 -44.31 -61.30 17.10
CA GLU A 212 -43.79 -62.60 17.51
C GLU A 212 -42.63 -63.08 16.62
N VAL A 213 -42.57 -62.60 15.37
CA VAL A 213 -41.51 -62.94 14.41
C VAL A 213 -40.33 -61.98 14.54
N PHE A 214 -40.60 -60.70 14.74
CA PHE A 214 -39.58 -59.68 14.94
C PHE A 214 -40.10 -58.54 15.82
N ASP A 215 -39.52 -58.39 17.01
CA ASP A 215 -39.87 -57.31 17.91
C ASP A 215 -38.91 -56.13 17.77
N ARG A 216 -39.38 -55.05 17.14
CA ARG A 216 -38.63 -53.80 16.97
C ARG A 216 -38.40 -53.01 18.27
N TYR A 217 -39.05 -53.41 19.37
CA TYR A 217 -38.87 -52.82 20.70
C TYR A 217 -37.98 -53.67 21.62
N ASP A 218 -37.61 -54.89 21.22
CA ASP A 218 -36.70 -55.73 21.97
C ASP A 218 -35.26 -55.19 21.92
N ASP A 219 -34.69 -54.92 23.10
CA ASP A 219 -33.34 -54.35 23.22
C ASP A 219 -32.27 -55.28 22.65
N SER A 220 -32.41 -56.59 22.81
CA SER A 220 -31.44 -57.55 22.27
C SER A 220 -31.44 -57.55 20.73
N THR A 221 -32.62 -57.52 20.13
CA THR A 221 -32.81 -57.44 18.67
C THR A 221 -32.19 -56.16 18.11
N VAL A 222 -32.48 -55.02 18.73
CA VAL A 222 -32.05 -53.69 18.27
C VAL A 222 -30.57 -53.40 18.58
N THR A 223 -30.03 -53.95 19.66
CA THR A 223 -28.66 -53.66 20.13
C THR A 223 -27.63 -54.72 19.70
N HIS A 224 -28.03 -55.99 19.51
CA HIS A 224 -27.11 -57.11 19.31
C HIS A 224 -27.32 -57.94 18.05
N LEU A 225 -28.56 -58.09 17.55
CA LEU A 225 -28.82 -58.95 16.38
C LEU A 225 -28.83 -58.18 15.06
N PHE A 226 -29.54 -57.04 15.01
CA PHE A 226 -29.72 -56.24 13.81
C PHE A 226 -29.25 -54.80 14.00
N ARG A 227 -29.18 -54.05 12.90
CA ARG A 227 -29.08 -52.59 12.88
C ARG A 227 -30.39 -51.99 12.39
N VAL A 228 -31.26 -51.64 13.33
CA VAL A 228 -32.63 -51.21 13.07
C VAL A 228 -32.70 -49.68 12.90
N HIS A 229 -33.18 -49.22 11.76
CA HIS A 229 -33.49 -47.82 11.51
C HIS A 229 -35.01 -47.66 11.43
N ASP A 230 -35.60 -47.21 12.53
CA ASP A 230 -37.06 -47.20 12.70
C ASP A 230 -37.69 -45.85 12.32
N GLY A 231 -38.50 -45.83 11.27
CA GLY A 231 -39.35 -44.71 10.82
C GLY A 231 -40.82 -44.83 11.26
N LEU A 232 -41.15 -45.89 12.01
CA LEU A 232 -42.48 -46.20 12.57
C LEU A 232 -42.61 -45.79 14.04
N GLY A 233 -41.62 -45.08 14.60
CA GLY A 233 -41.62 -44.55 15.97
C GLY A 233 -41.09 -45.49 17.06
N GLY A 234 -40.31 -46.51 16.69
CA GLY A 234 -39.59 -47.40 17.62
C GLY A 234 -38.22 -46.84 18.05
N PRO A 235 -37.51 -47.54 18.96
CA PRO A 235 -36.26 -47.05 19.55
C PRO A 235 -35.10 -46.95 18.55
N GLY A 236 -35.02 -47.88 17.59
CA GLY A 236 -33.92 -47.95 16.64
C GLY A 236 -32.57 -48.26 17.29
N SER A 237 -31.59 -48.67 16.47
CA SER A 237 -30.25 -48.98 16.98
C SER A 237 -29.48 -47.71 17.34
N PRO A 238 -28.64 -47.74 18.40
CA PRO A 238 -27.81 -46.60 18.75
C PRO A 238 -26.93 -46.13 17.57
N PRO A 239 -26.85 -44.82 17.30
CA PRO A 239 -26.10 -44.30 16.15
C PRO A 239 -24.59 -44.55 16.31
N ARG A 240 -23.90 -44.81 15.19
CA ARG A 240 -22.44 -44.96 15.13
C ARG A 240 -21.83 -43.67 14.56
N SER A 241 -20.83 -43.12 15.25
CA SER A 241 -20.04 -42.00 14.72
C SER A 241 -19.18 -42.50 13.56
N ASP A 242 -19.29 -41.84 12.41
CA ASP A 242 -18.56 -42.20 11.19
C ASP A 242 -18.28 -40.94 10.36
N PRO A 243 -17.01 -40.51 10.26
CA PRO A 243 -16.66 -39.30 9.53
C PRO A 243 -17.06 -39.27 8.05
N TRP A 244 -17.04 -40.42 7.37
CA TRP A 244 -17.46 -40.52 5.98
C TRP A 244 -18.97 -40.37 5.88
N ALA A 245 -19.73 -41.08 6.73
CA ALA A 245 -21.18 -41.06 6.69
C ALA A 245 -21.77 -39.69 7.06
N GLU A 246 -21.19 -39.01 8.06
CA GLU A 246 -21.57 -37.66 8.46
C GLU A 246 -21.36 -36.64 7.34
N LEU A 247 -20.22 -36.72 6.65
CA LEU A 247 -19.91 -35.86 5.52
C LEU A 247 -20.79 -36.17 4.30
N ALA A 248 -21.04 -37.44 4.01
CA ALA A 248 -21.94 -37.87 2.94
C ALA A 248 -23.39 -37.41 3.20
N ALA A 249 -23.88 -37.55 4.43
CA ALA A 249 -25.19 -37.05 4.85
C ALA A 249 -25.28 -35.52 4.75
N ARG A 250 -24.18 -34.80 5.04
CA ARG A 250 -24.12 -33.35 4.84
C ARG A 250 -24.23 -32.99 3.37
N LEU A 251 -23.43 -33.60 2.50
CA LEU A 251 -23.48 -33.36 1.06
C LEU A 251 -24.89 -33.57 0.48
N TRP A 252 -25.58 -34.64 0.89
CA TRP A 252 -26.97 -34.86 0.48
C TRP A 252 -27.92 -33.73 0.89
N ARG A 253 -27.79 -33.19 2.11
CA ARG A 253 -28.60 -32.05 2.59
C ARG A 253 -28.32 -30.77 1.81
N GLU A 254 -27.10 -30.61 1.29
CA GLU A 254 -26.70 -29.50 0.44
C GLU A 254 -27.02 -29.74 -1.05
N GLY A 255 -27.65 -30.87 -1.40
CA GLY A 255 -28.02 -31.21 -2.77
C GLY A 255 -26.86 -31.73 -3.63
N VAL A 256 -25.78 -32.19 -3.00
CA VAL A 256 -24.59 -32.72 -3.67
C VAL A 256 -24.53 -34.23 -3.46
N VAL A 257 -24.42 -35.00 -4.54
CA VAL A 257 -24.26 -36.46 -4.45
C VAL A 257 -22.86 -36.79 -3.90
N PRO A 258 -22.75 -37.54 -2.79
CA PRO A 258 -21.48 -37.81 -2.09
C PRO A 258 -20.69 -38.97 -2.71
N ARG A 259 -20.51 -38.94 -4.03
CA ARG A 259 -19.72 -39.94 -4.76
C ARG A 259 -18.39 -39.35 -5.24
N THR A 260 -17.32 -40.11 -5.07
CA THR A 260 -15.96 -39.81 -5.55
C THR A 260 -15.57 -40.77 -6.67
N ASP A 261 -14.64 -40.36 -7.53
CA ASP A 261 -14.21 -41.20 -8.65
C ASP A 261 -13.34 -42.36 -8.15
N GLU A 262 -13.64 -43.58 -8.58
CA GLU A 262 -12.95 -44.81 -8.10
C GLU A 262 -11.45 -44.88 -8.50
N HIS A 263 -10.99 -44.00 -9.40
CA HIS A 263 -9.61 -43.97 -9.89
C HIS A 263 -8.65 -43.20 -8.97
N GLU A 264 -9.15 -42.58 -7.91
CA GLU A 264 -8.28 -42.05 -6.84
C GLU A 264 -7.77 -43.22 -5.99
N ALA A 265 -6.63 -43.81 -6.40
CA ALA A 265 -6.02 -44.96 -5.76
C ALA A 265 -5.89 -44.78 -4.23
N GLY A 266 -6.65 -45.56 -3.44
CA GLY A 266 -6.66 -45.48 -1.98
C GLY A 266 -7.82 -46.21 -1.31
N ASP A 267 -8.13 -45.79 -0.08
CA ASP A 267 -9.29 -46.22 0.71
C ASP A 267 -10.59 -45.72 0.05
N PRO A 268 -11.52 -46.60 -0.38
CA PRO A 268 -12.79 -46.22 -1.03
C PRO A 268 -13.67 -45.29 -0.19
N PHE A 269 -13.46 -45.25 1.13
CA PHE A 269 -14.20 -44.42 2.07
C PHE A 269 -13.34 -43.27 2.65
N ALA A 270 -12.29 -42.87 1.94
CA ALA A 270 -11.46 -41.74 2.33
C ALA A 270 -12.29 -40.45 2.45
N VAL A 271 -12.14 -39.77 3.60
CA VAL A 271 -12.88 -38.53 3.90
C VAL A 271 -12.40 -37.32 3.12
N LEU A 272 -11.14 -37.29 2.69
CA LEU A 272 -10.52 -36.13 2.05
C LEU A 272 -11.08 -35.87 0.64
N PRO A 273 -11.25 -36.87 -0.24
CA PRO A 273 -11.95 -36.69 -1.53
C PRO A 273 -13.36 -36.12 -1.38
N LEU A 274 -14.14 -36.62 -0.41
CA LEU A 274 -15.46 -36.08 -0.11
C LEU A 274 -15.40 -34.65 0.42
N ALA A 275 -14.40 -34.33 1.25
CA ALA A 275 -14.21 -32.97 1.76
C ALA A 275 -13.89 -32.01 0.62
N ARG A 276 -13.04 -32.40 -0.34
CA ARG A 276 -12.76 -31.63 -1.57
C ARG A 276 -14.02 -31.44 -2.42
N ARG A 277 -14.86 -32.46 -2.54
CA ARG A 277 -16.15 -32.35 -3.21
C ARG A 277 -17.08 -31.34 -2.52
N ALA A 278 -17.11 -31.32 -1.19
CA ALA A 278 -17.84 -30.32 -0.42
C ALA A 278 -17.31 -28.89 -0.66
N LEU A 279 -15.99 -28.73 -0.80
CA LEU A 279 -15.36 -27.44 -1.11
C LEU A 279 -15.72 -26.95 -2.53
N THR A 280 -15.60 -27.82 -3.54
CA THR A 280 -15.84 -27.49 -4.95
C THR A 280 -17.30 -27.17 -5.26
N ALA A 281 -18.24 -27.78 -4.53
CA ALA A 281 -19.66 -27.47 -4.62
C ALA A 281 -20.05 -26.07 -4.06
N ARG A 282 -19.07 -25.23 -3.66
CA ARG A 282 -19.23 -23.88 -3.10
C ARG A 282 -20.07 -23.81 -1.81
N SER A 283 -20.20 -24.92 -1.09
CA SER A 283 -20.77 -24.93 0.26
C SER A 283 -19.66 -24.72 1.30
N GLY A 284 -19.04 -23.53 1.35
CA GLY A 284 -18.01 -23.22 2.37
C GLY A 284 -18.52 -23.33 3.82
N GLN A 285 -19.84 -23.25 4.00
CA GLN A 285 -20.53 -23.51 5.27
C GLN A 285 -20.68 -25.01 5.62
N ALA A 286 -20.39 -25.93 4.68
CA ALA A 286 -20.60 -27.37 4.90
C ALA A 286 -19.59 -27.98 5.88
N LEU A 287 -18.38 -27.43 5.97
CA LEU A 287 -17.31 -27.98 6.82
C LEU A 287 -17.31 -27.39 8.23
N THR A 288 -17.93 -26.23 8.44
CA THR A 288 -17.82 -25.45 9.69
C THR A 288 -18.81 -25.91 10.76
N GLY A 289 -19.91 -26.54 10.36
CA GLY A 289 -20.90 -27.18 11.23
C GLY A 289 -20.69 -28.68 11.46
N LEU A 290 -19.54 -29.24 11.07
CA LEU A 290 -19.25 -30.66 11.26
C LEU A 290 -18.92 -31.00 12.72
N PRO A 291 -19.23 -32.23 13.18
CA PRO A 291 -18.76 -32.71 14.48
C PRO A 291 -17.23 -32.71 14.55
N GLU A 292 -16.67 -32.46 15.75
CA GLU A 292 -15.22 -32.33 15.95
C GLU A 292 -14.43 -33.56 15.48
N GLU A 293 -14.98 -34.75 15.68
CA GLU A 293 -14.36 -36.01 15.25
C GLU A 293 -14.19 -36.09 13.73
N VAL A 294 -15.19 -35.60 12.98
CA VAL A 294 -15.16 -35.57 11.51
C VAL A 294 -14.11 -34.59 11.02
N LEU A 295 -14.10 -33.39 11.60
CA LEU A 295 -13.10 -32.36 11.28
C LEU A 295 -11.68 -32.86 11.56
N ARG A 296 -11.46 -33.52 12.69
CA ARG A 296 -10.18 -34.13 13.07
C ARG A 296 -9.75 -35.19 12.06
N ALA A 297 -10.67 -36.04 11.60
CA ALA A 297 -10.38 -37.05 10.59
C ALA A 297 -9.98 -36.43 9.24
N ILE A 298 -10.69 -35.39 8.79
CA ILE A 298 -10.38 -34.65 7.56
C ILE A 298 -8.98 -33.99 7.66
N LEU A 299 -8.72 -33.25 8.74
CA LEU A 299 -7.44 -32.58 8.97
C LEU A 299 -6.28 -33.59 9.06
N SER A 300 -6.48 -34.72 9.74
CA SER A 300 -5.46 -35.77 9.83
C SER A 300 -5.16 -36.42 8.48
N ALA A 301 -6.16 -36.60 7.63
CA ALA A 301 -5.96 -37.06 6.25
C ALA A 301 -5.21 -36.02 5.41
N ALA A 302 -5.59 -34.75 5.52
CA ALA A 302 -4.96 -33.63 4.83
C ALA A 302 -3.48 -33.44 5.22
N VAL A 303 -3.16 -33.52 6.52
CA VAL A 303 -1.78 -33.45 7.04
C VAL A 303 -0.93 -34.57 6.45
N ARG A 304 -1.42 -35.82 6.48
CA ARG A 304 -0.69 -36.96 5.92
C ARG A 304 -0.37 -36.77 4.44
N VAL A 305 -1.31 -36.25 3.65
CA VAL A 305 -1.08 -35.96 2.22
C VAL A 305 -0.03 -34.86 2.05
N ALA A 306 -0.07 -33.80 2.86
CA ALA A 306 0.93 -32.73 2.81
C ALA A 306 2.34 -33.19 3.23
N GLU A 307 2.46 -34.19 4.11
CA GLU A 307 3.73 -34.72 4.61
C GLU A 307 4.40 -35.75 3.67
N GLN A 308 3.63 -36.47 2.87
CA GLN A 308 4.13 -37.55 2.00
C GLN A 308 5.00 -37.08 0.82
N GLY A 309 5.01 -35.79 0.51
CA GLY A 309 5.81 -35.18 -0.54
C GLY A 309 5.25 -33.83 -0.98
N PRO A 310 5.92 -33.11 -1.88
CA PRO A 310 5.32 -31.92 -2.50
C PRO A 310 4.07 -32.35 -3.28
N PRO A 311 2.86 -31.92 -2.88
CA PRO A 311 1.66 -32.24 -3.62
C PRO A 311 1.71 -31.62 -5.02
N ASP A 312 0.96 -32.18 -5.97
CA ASP A 312 0.72 -31.49 -7.23
C ASP A 312 0.05 -30.13 -6.98
N ILE A 313 0.13 -29.23 -7.97
CA ILE A 313 -0.33 -27.84 -7.82
C ILE A 313 -1.82 -27.78 -7.45
N GLY A 314 -2.64 -28.68 -8.01
CA GLY A 314 -4.07 -28.77 -7.71
C GLY A 314 -4.33 -29.17 -6.26
N THR A 315 -3.70 -30.24 -5.79
CA THR A 315 -3.81 -30.71 -4.41
C THR A 315 -3.28 -29.67 -3.41
N ALA A 316 -2.18 -28.99 -3.73
CA ALA A 316 -1.64 -27.94 -2.88
C ALA A 316 -2.63 -26.78 -2.69
N HIS A 317 -3.35 -26.42 -3.75
CA HIS A 317 -4.38 -25.38 -3.72
C HIS A 317 -5.60 -25.83 -2.91
N ASP A 318 -6.11 -27.04 -3.16
CA ASP A 318 -7.26 -27.60 -2.45
C ASP A 318 -7.01 -27.71 -0.94
N LEU A 319 -5.81 -28.11 -0.53
CA LEU A 319 -5.44 -28.22 0.88
C LEU A 319 -5.27 -26.85 1.55
N ALA A 320 -4.78 -25.84 0.82
CA ALA A 320 -4.69 -24.47 1.32
C ALA A 320 -6.08 -23.84 1.47
N ASP A 321 -6.99 -24.10 0.54
CA ASP A 321 -8.38 -23.66 0.61
C ASP A 321 -9.15 -24.34 1.74
N LEU A 322 -8.96 -25.66 1.92
CA LEU A 322 -9.47 -26.41 3.06
C LEU A 322 -9.01 -25.78 4.38
N ALA A 323 -7.70 -25.47 4.49
CA ALA A 323 -7.14 -24.84 5.68
C ALA A 323 -7.80 -23.48 5.95
N ARG A 324 -7.95 -22.63 4.92
CA ARG A 324 -8.52 -21.29 5.05
C ARG A 324 -9.97 -21.33 5.56
N GLN A 325 -10.81 -22.18 5.01
CA GLN A 325 -12.22 -22.28 5.40
C GLN A 325 -12.39 -22.79 6.84
N ILE A 326 -11.57 -23.75 7.27
CA ILE A 326 -11.61 -24.25 8.66
C ILE A 326 -11.10 -23.17 9.63
N ALA A 327 -10.06 -22.42 9.23
CA ALA A 327 -9.48 -21.36 10.07
C ALA A 327 -10.46 -20.26 10.45
N GLU A 328 -11.44 -19.95 9.60
CA GLU A 328 -12.48 -18.94 9.87
C GLU A 328 -13.26 -19.21 11.16
N HIS A 329 -13.40 -20.49 11.53
CA HIS A 329 -14.21 -20.91 12.68
C HIS A 329 -13.38 -21.59 13.77
N ARG A 330 -12.26 -22.25 13.40
CA ARG A 330 -11.41 -23.06 14.28
C ARG A 330 -9.92 -22.85 13.94
N PRO A 331 -9.35 -21.67 14.25
CA PRO A 331 -7.97 -21.33 13.89
C PRO A 331 -6.91 -22.23 14.55
N ASP A 332 -7.17 -22.75 15.75
CA ASP A 332 -6.22 -23.61 16.46
C ASP A 332 -6.12 -25.01 15.84
N ALA A 333 -7.24 -25.54 15.33
CA ALA A 333 -7.30 -26.90 14.80
C ALA A 333 -6.54 -27.06 13.48
N VAL A 334 -6.39 -25.97 12.70
CA VAL A 334 -5.78 -26.02 11.37
C VAL A 334 -4.25 -25.88 11.39
N GLN A 335 -3.65 -25.45 12.50
CA GLN A 335 -2.21 -25.19 12.61
C GLN A 335 -1.33 -26.36 12.17
N PRO A 336 -1.64 -27.64 12.50
CA PRO A 336 -0.86 -28.78 12.00
C PRO A 336 -0.85 -28.90 10.47
N LEU A 337 -1.99 -28.65 9.81
CA LEU A 337 -2.10 -28.68 8.35
C LEU A 337 -1.34 -27.52 7.71
N ALA A 338 -1.50 -26.31 8.25
CA ALA A 338 -0.77 -25.13 7.77
C ALA A 338 0.74 -25.32 7.90
N ALA A 339 1.22 -25.87 9.03
CA ALA A 339 2.62 -26.20 9.24
C ALA A 339 3.14 -27.27 8.26
N ALA A 340 2.36 -28.34 8.01
CA ALA A 340 2.71 -29.39 7.06
C ALA A 340 2.84 -28.84 5.62
N LEU A 341 1.89 -28.01 5.18
CA LEU A 341 1.95 -27.34 3.87
C LEU A 341 3.16 -26.40 3.76
N LEU A 342 3.45 -25.64 4.82
CA LEU A 342 4.60 -24.74 4.86
C LEU A 342 5.93 -25.49 4.75
N ARG A 343 6.09 -26.61 5.49
CA ARG A 343 7.26 -27.49 5.38
C ARG A 343 7.38 -28.12 4.00
N SER A 344 6.26 -28.56 3.43
CA SER A 344 6.23 -29.18 2.10
C SER A 344 6.68 -28.20 1.01
N ARG A 345 6.20 -26.95 1.05
CA ARG A 345 6.66 -25.87 0.15
C ARG A 345 8.14 -25.53 0.34
N ALA A 346 8.62 -25.44 1.58
CA ALA A 346 10.02 -25.15 1.86
C ALA A 346 10.97 -26.26 1.40
N LYS A 347 10.56 -27.54 1.54
CA LYS A 347 11.31 -28.70 1.04
C LYS A 347 11.33 -28.78 -0.50
N ALA A 348 10.28 -28.27 -1.17
CA ALA A 348 10.23 -28.19 -2.62
C ALA A 348 11.10 -27.06 -3.20
N ALA A 349 11.43 -26.05 -2.41
CA ALA A 349 12.30 -24.95 -2.80
C ALA A 349 13.79 -25.31 -2.66
N ASP A 350 14.63 -24.71 -3.52
CA ASP A 350 16.10 -24.73 -3.37
C ASP A 350 16.49 -24.17 -1.97
N PRO A 351 17.53 -24.68 -1.28
CA PRO A 351 18.07 -24.11 -0.04
C PRO A 351 18.21 -22.58 -0.02
N VAL A 352 18.53 -21.95 -1.16
CA VAL A 352 18.63 -20.48 -1.27
C VAL A 352 17.26 -19.79 -1.24
N ASN A 353 16.22 -20.47 -1.76
CA ASN A 353 14.86 -19.95 -1.89
C ASN A 353 13.91 -20.44 -0.78
N ALA A 354 14.34 -21.33 0.11
CA ALA A 354 13.51 -21.86 1.18
C ALA A 354 12.93 -20.75 2.08
N VAL A 355 13.76 -19.78 2.49
CA VAL A 355 13.30 -18.68 3.36
C VAL A 355 12.36 -17.69 2.63
N PRO A 356 12.67 -17.19 1.42
CA PRO A 356 11.72 -16.40 0.63
C PRO A 356 10.38 -17.11 0.39
N THR A 357 10.42 -18.43 0.12
CA THR A 357 9.22 -19.25 -0.10
C THR A 357 8.37 -19.36 1.17
N LEU A 358 9.01 -19.50 2.34
CA LEU A 358 8.33 -19.49 3.64
C LEU A 358 7.62 -18.14 3.89
N GLU A 359 8.29 -17.02 3.65
CA GLU A 359 7.72 -15.68 3.84
C GLU A 359 6.54 -15.41 2.88
N ALA A 360 6.65 -15.82 1.61
CA ALA A 360 5.56 -15.70 0.65
C ALA A 360 4.35 -16.58 1.05
N ALA A 361 4.61 -17.82 1.46
CA ALA A 361 3.55 -18.75 1.87
C ALA A 361 2.85 -18.34 3.18
N ARG A 362 3.47 -17.48 4.00
CA ARG A 362 2.87 -16.95 5.23
C ARG A 362 1.61 -16.13 4.94
N ALA A 363 1.54 -15.44 3.82
CA ALA A 363 0.36 -14.66 3.43
C ALA A 363 -0.83 -15.54 3.02
N ASP A 364 -0.55 -16.73 2.49
CA ASP A 364 -1.58 -17.60 1.90
C ASP A 364 -2.17 -18.62 2.88
N LEU A 365 -1.46 -18.91 3.98
CA LEU A 365 -1.80 -19.96 4.93
C LEU A 365 -2.24 -19.37 6.28
N PRO A 366 -3.27 -19.95 6.94
CA PRO A 366 -3.77 -19.47 8.23
C PRO A 366 -2.86 -19.89 9.40
N LEU A 367 -1.67 -19.29 9.49
CA LEU A 367 -0.66 -19.60 10.50
C LEU A 367 -0.74 -18.65 11.69
N ASP A 368 -0.72 -19.21 12.90
CA ASP A 368 -0.45 -18.41 14.09
C ASP A 368 1.06 -18.10 14.22
N GLU A 369 1.37 -17.10 15.05
CA GLU A 369 2.73 -16.61 15.23
C GLU A 369 3.67 -17.64 15.92
N GLY A 370 3.13 -18.54 16.74
CA GLY A 370 3.89 -19.60 17.41
C GLY A 370 4.32 -20.70 16.45
N THR A 371 3.37 -21.21 15.67
CA THR A 371 3.54 -22.23 14.65
C THR A 371 4.48 -21.76 13.55
N TRP A 372 4.33 -20.50 13.10
CA TRP A 372 5.27 -19.86 12.18
C TRP A 372 6.70 -19.86 12.74
N ARG A 373 6.89 -19.40 13.99
CA ARG A 373 8.21 -19.35 14.64
C ARG A 373 8.85 -20.73 14.74
N THR A 374 8.08 -21.75 15.13
CA THR A 374 8.58 -23.13 15.22
C THR A 374 9.07 -23.63 13.86
N VAL A 375 8.24 -23.56 12.81
CA VAL A 375 8.65 -24.02 11.47
C VAL A 375 9.81 -23.20 10.94
N ARG A 376 9.81 -21.87 11.11
CA ARG A 376 10.88 -20.98 10.63
C ARG A 376 12.23 -21.30 11.29
N SER A 377 12.23 -21.67 12.57
CA SER A 377 13.45 -22.02 13.31
C SER A 377 14.14 -23.27 12.76
N GLU A 378 13.39 -24.19 12.15
CA GLU A 378 13.92 -25.40 11.50
C GLU A 378 14.82 -25.06 10.28
N PHE A 379 14.69 -23.86 9.71
CA PHE A 379 15.42 -23.40 8.51
C PHE A 379 16.45 -22.28 8.80
N GLY A 380 16.95 -22.16 10.05
CA GLY A 380 18.04 -21.27 10.44
C GLY A 380 17.61 -19.99 11.20
N PRO A 381 18.54 -19.26 11.85
CA PRO A 381 18.22 -18.10 12.68
C PRO A 381 17.61 -16.95 11.86
N PRO A 382 16.81 -16.07 12.50
CA PRO A 382 16.28 -14.88 11.83
C PRO A 382 17.42 -13.99 11.34
N PRO A 383 17.34 -13.46 10.10
CA PRO A 383 18.38 -12.58 9.55
C PRO A 383 18.58 -11.31 10.40
N GLU A 384 17.56 -10.89 11.15
CA GLU A 384 17.64 -9.77 12.09
C GLU A 384 18.59 -10.02 13.25
N ASP A 385 18.59 -11.22 13.84
CA ASP A 385 19.44 -11.54 14.99
C ASP A 385 20.90 -11.70 14.59
N GLU A 386 21.13 -12.27 13.40
CA GLU A 386 22.45 -12.32 12.81
C GLU A 386 22.97 -10.91 12.52
N LEU A 387 22.14 -10.04 11.93
CA LEU A 387 22.51 -8.65 11.70
C LEU A 387 22.74 -7.90 13.01
N ARG A 388 21.87 -8.01 14.03
CA ARG A 388 22.07 -7.39 15.35
C ARG A 388 23.40 -7.77 15.99
N ARG A 389 23.85 -9.03 15.83
CA ARG A 389 25.17 -9.48 16.30
C ARG A 389 26.29 -8.80 15.51
N LEU A 390 26.18 -8.75 14.19
CA LEU A 390 27.19 -8.17 13.29
C LEU A 390 27.28 -6.64 13.41
N LEU A 391 26.16 -5.96 13.68
CA LEU A 391 26.08 -4.52 13.90
C LEU A 391 26.95 -4.07 15.08
N ARG A 392 27.37 -4.95 16.00
CA ARG A 392 28.33 -4.58 17.06
C ARG A 392 29.71 -4.19 16.51
N GLN A 393 30.01 -4.58 15.28
CA GLN A 393 31.27 -4.31 14.59
C GLN A 393 31.10 -3.16 13.57
N GLN A 394 32.18 -2.79 12.86
CA GLN A 394 32.11 -1.83 11.75
C GLN A 394 31.47 -2.48 10.51
N PRO A 395 30.93 -1.68 9.57
CA PRO A 395 30.43 -2.20 8.29
C PRO A 395 31.50 -3.07 7.61
N SER A 396 31.08 -4.24 7.13
CA SER A 396 31.95 -5.19 6.44
C SER A 396 31.13 -6.06 5.49
N THR A 397 31.80 -6.77 4.59
CA THR A 397 31.16 -7.71 3.65
C THR A 397 30.36 -8.83 4.35
N ALA A 398 30.64 -9.11 5.63
CA ALA A 398 29.85 -10.06 6.43
C ALA A 398 28.39 -9.63 6.60
N TRP A 399 28.06 -8.33 6.46
CA TRP A 399 26.70 -7.81 6.55
C TRP A 399 25.88 -8.09 5.28
N GLU A 400 26.52 -8.43 4.16
CA GLU A 400 25.89 -8.54 2.84
C GLU A 400 24.72 -9.54 2.83
N LYS A 401 24.95 -10.77 3.31
CA LYS A 401 23.94 -11.84 3.31
C LYS A 401 22.70 -11.47 4.14
N PRO A 402 22.80 -11.09 5.43
CA PRO A 402 21.61 -10.76 6.20
C PRO A 402 20.90 -9.50 5.69
N LEU A 403 21.63 -8.49 5.20
CA LEU A 403 21.02 -7.30 4.61
C LEU A 403 20.24 -7.63 3.32
N ARG A 404 20.79 -8.47 2.43
CA ARG A 404 20.09 -8.85 1.19
C ARG A 404 18.77 -9.57 1.46
N VAL A 405 18.75 -10.46 2.46
CA VAL A 405 17.52 -11.15 2.89
C VAL A 405 16.50 -10.16 3.46
N LEU A 406 16.93 -9.22 4.31
CA LEU A 406 16.03 -8.23 4.92
C LEU A 406 15.48 -7.22 3.90
N LEU A 407 16.27 -6.80 2.92
CA LEU A 407 15.84 -5.90 1.84
C LEU A 407 14.81 -6.58 0.93
N ALA A 408 14.98 -7.87 0.63
CA ALA A 408 14.04 -8.64 -0.19
C ALA A 408 12.70 -8.91 0.52
N ALA A 409 12.70 -9.00 1.85
CA ALA A 409 11.52 -9.35 2.65
C ALA A 409 10.55 -8.20 2.93
N GLY A 410 10.82 -6.97 2.43
CA GLY A 410 9.93 -5.80 2.37
C GLY A 410 8.86 -5.61 3.46
N GLY A 411 9.05 -4.64 4.36
CA GLY A 411 7.93 -3.92 5.00
C GLY A 411 7.35 -4.48 6.30
N ASP A 412 8.12 -4.45 7.39
CA ASP A 412 7.54 -4.53 8.75
C ASP A 412 8.13 -3.44 9.66
N ARG A 413 7.33 -2.88 10.58
CA ARG A 413 7.69 -1.68 11.37
C ARG A 413 8.77 -1.96 12.41
N ASP A 414 8.87 -3.18 12.94
CA ASP A 414 9.94 -3.59 13.86
C ASP A 414 11.26 -3.93 13.14
N ARG A 415 11.19 -4.37 11.87
CA ARG A 415 12.35 -4.53 10.96
C ARG A 415 13.05 -3.20 10.67
N GLY A 416 12.30 -2.09 10.80
CA GLY A 416 12.81 -0.73 10.66
C GLY A 416 14.00 -0.45 11.58
N SER A 417 13.96 -0.86 12.85
CA SER A 417 14.99 -0.52 13.84
C SER A 417 16.39 -1.07 13.53
N VAL A 418 16.51 -2.30 13.04
CA VAL A 418 17.80 -2.95 12.76
C VAL A 418 18.37 -2.47 11.42
N LEU A 419 17.51 -2.29 10.42
CA LEU A 419 17.89 -1.71 9.14
C LEU A 419 18.30 -0.24 9.30
N ASP A 420 17.57 0.54 10.11
CA ASP A 420 17.89 1.92 10.43
C ASP A 420 19.25 2.05 11.12
N GLU A 421 19.57 1.16 12.05
CA GLU A 421 20.88 1.15 12.72
C GLU A 421 22.00 0.77 11.72
N ALA A 422 21.75 -0.17 10.80
CA ALA A 422 22.68 -0.52 9.74
C ALA A 422 22.95 0.68 8.81
N GLU A 423 21.89 1.33 8.34
CA GLU A 423 21.95 2.53 7.50
C GLU A 423 22.69 3.68 8.20
N PHE A 424 22.41 3.90 9.49
CA PHE A 424 23.09 4.90 10.29
C PHE A 424 24.60 4.63 10.39
N LYS A 425 25.01 3.37 10.62
CA LYS A 425 26.44 3.01 10.70
C LYS A 425 27.15 3.15 9.36
N ILE A 426 26.49 2.79 8.27
CA ILE A 426 27.04 2.97 6.91
C ILE A 426 27.19 4.46 6.61
N ALA A 427 26.14 5.26 6.81
CA ALA A 427 26.21 6.72 6.62
C ALA A 427 27.28 7.37 7.52
N ARG A 428 27.43 6.91 8.76
CA ARG A 428 28.47 7.38 9.69
C ARG A 428 29.89 7.05 9.22
N ALA A 429 30.11 5.87 8.62
CA ALA A 429 31.40 5.49 8.06
C ALA A 429 31.75 6.36 6.84
N LEU A 430 30.77 6.64 5.97
CA LEU A 430 30.95 7.53 4.82
C LEU A 430 31.18 9.00 5.22
N ASN A 431 30.56 9.47 6.31
CA ASN A 431 30.77 10.80 6.89
C ASN A 431 32.14 11.00 7.58
N ARG A 432 33.02 10.00 7.55
CA ARG A 432 34.39 10.06 8.09
C ARG A 432 35.41 9.59 7.06
N PRO A 433 35.59 10.37 5.97
CA PRO A 433 36.50 9.99 4.88
C PRO A 433 37.98 9.90 5.33
N ASP A 434 38.32 10.45 6.49
CA ASP A 434 39.62 10.27 7.15
C ASP A 434 39.86 8.81 7.59
N GLN A 435 38.81 8.06 7.91
CA GLN A 435 38.87 6.65 8.29
C GLN A 435 38.81 5.75 7.05
N ARG A 436 39.87 5.79 6.23
CA ARG A 436 39.94 5.13 4.91
C ARG A 436 39.42 3.69 4.87
N ARG A 437 39.76 2.86 5.87
CA ARG A 437 39.33 1.45 5.91
C ARG A 437 37.81 1.31 6.10
N ALA A 438 37.22 2.03 7.05
CA ALA A 438 35.78 1.97 7.31
C ALA A 438 34.96 2.53 6.14
N CYS A 439 35.45 3.60 5.49
CA CYS A 439 34.84 4.14 4.28
C CYS A 439 34.92 3.14 3.12
N ALA A 440 36.07 2.50 2.90
CA ALA A 440 36.23 1.49 1.86
C ALA A 440 35.34 0.26 2.09
N ASP A 441 35.28 -0.24 3.32
CA ASP A 441 34.43 -1.39 3.68
C ASP A 441 32.93 -1.07 3.50
N ALA A 442 32.51 0.17 3.79
CA ALA A 442 31.14 0.63 3.56
C ALA A 442 30.80 0.74 2.07
N VAL A 443 31.70 1.30 1.24
CA VAL A 443 31.49 1.39 -0.21
C VAL A 443 31.44 0.00 -0.84
N ALA A 444 32.38 -0.88 -0.49
CA ALA A 444 32.41 -2.27 -0.98
C ALA A 444 31.15 -3.05 -0.61
N LEU A 445 30.60 -2.84 0.60
CA LEU A 445 29.33 -3.43 1.01
C LEU A 445 28.15 -2.92 0.15
N LEU A 446 28.10 -1.62 -0.15
CA LEU A 446 27.03 -1.04 -0.97
C LEU A 446 27.10 -1.51 -2.42
N GLU A 447 28.31 -1.60 -2.98
CA GLU A 447 28.54 -2.16 -4.32
C GLU A 447 28.13 -3.64 -4.40
N ALA A 448 28.46 -4.43 -3.38
CA ALA A 448 28.08 -5.85 -3.32
C ALA A 448 26.55 -6.06 -3.18
N LEU A 449 25.86 -5.15 -2.48
CA LEU A 449 24.40 -5.21 -2.32
C LEU A 449 23.67 -4.78 -3.59
N GLY A 450 24.16 -3.75 -4.31
CA GLY A 450 23.56 -3.28 -5.57
C GLY A 450 22.14 -2.73 -5.46
N ASP A 451 21.65 -2.45 -4.25
CA ASP A 451 20.28 -2.00 -3.99
C ASP A 451 20.17 -0.47 -4.09
N ARG A 452 19.48 0.01 -5.14
CA ARG A 452 19.29 1.45 -5.40
C ARG A 452 18.45 2.16 -4.32
N ALA A 453 17.49 1.47 -3.70
CA ALA A 453 16.64 2.08 -2.69
C ALA A 453 17.40 2.29 -1.38
N LEU A 454 18.24 1.32 -0.98
CA LEU A 454 19.15 1.46 0.16
C LEU A 454 20.15 2.60 -0.06
N VAL A 455 20.79 2.66 -1.23
CA VAL A 455 21.72 3.75 -1.56
C VAL A 455 21.03 5.10 -1.42
N ARG A 456 19.80 5.25 -1.95
CA ARG A 456 19.03 6.48 -1.82
C ARG A 456 18.79 6.88 -0.36
N ARG A 457 18.37 5.95 0.50
CA ARG A 457 18.15 6.23 1.93
C ARG A 457 19.42 6.62 2.66
N ILE A 458 20.56 6.02 2.29
CA ILE A 458 21.87 6.41 2.83
C ILE A 458 22.25 7.82 2.38
N LEU A 459 22.04 8.17 1.11
CA LEU A 459 22.28 9.53 0.61
C LEU A 459 21.37 10.57 1.27
N GLU A 460 20.11 10.21 1.55
CA GLU A 460 19.17 11.02 2.34
C GLU A 460 19.70 11.23 3.76
N ARG A 461 20.12 10.16 4.46
CA ARG A 461 20.75 10.22 5.79
C ARG A 461 22.07 10.99 5.84
N LEU A 462 22.85 10.95 4.76
CA LEU A 462 24.06 11.76 4.63
C LEU A 462 23.73 13.26 4.51
N ALA A 463 22.61 13.59 3.88
CA ALA A 463 22.10 14.95 3.75
C ALA A 463 21.31 15.44 4.97
N GLU A 464 20.88 14.54 5.86
CA GLU A 464 20.17 14.89 7.08
C GLU A 464 21.04 15.79 7.98
N GLY A 465 20.52 16.97 8.29
CA GLY A 465 21.16 17.97 9.14
C GLY A 465 22.06 18.93 8.36
N GLU A 466 21.78 20.23 8.50
CA GLU A 466 22.56 21.34 7.90
C GLU A 466 23.85 21.66 8.69
N GLU A 467 24.42 20.68 9.38
CA GLU A 467 25.66 20.89 10.13
C GLU A 467 26.83 21.11 9.16
N GLU A 468 27.51 22.24 9.27
CA GLU A 468 28.68 22.57 8.43
C GLU A 468 29.74 21.46 8.40
N ARG A 469 29.86 20.68 9.49
CA ARG A 469 30.78 19.54 9.58
C ARG A 469 30.41 18.43 8.60
N ARG A 470 29.12 18.12 8.43
CA ARG A 470 28.63 17.08 7.52
C ARG A 470 28.79 17.49 6.07
N ILE A 471 28.45 18.74 5.75
CA ILE A 471 28.64 19.29 4.40
C ILE A 471 30.12 19.26 3.99
N ARG A 472 31.02 19.59 4.92
CA ARG A 472 32.48 19.42 4.70
C ARG A 472 32.89 17.97 4.52
N ALA A 473 32.40 17.06 5.37
CA ALA A 473 32.69 15.63 5.23
C ALA A 473 32.22 15.06 3.88
N LEU A 474 31.07 15.52 3.36
CA LEU A 474 30.59 15.13 2.03
C LEU A 474 31.49 15.64 0.91
N ARG A 475 31.96 16.88 1.00
CA ARG A 475 32.94 17.43 0.06
C ARG A 475 34.24 16.62 0.12
N ASP A 476 34.71 16.28 1.31
CA ASP A 476 35.93 15.50 1.52
C ASP A 476 35.78 14.05 1.01
N LEU A 477 34.59 13.46 1.16
CA LEU A 477 34.25 12.14 0.60
C LEU A 477 34.27 12.18 -0.93
N ALA A 478 33.66 13.20 -1.54
CA ALA A 478 33.70 13.41 -2.99
C ALA A 478 35.13 13.68 -3.48
N ALA A 479 35.95 14.32 -2.65
CA ALA A 479 37.37 14.48 -2.81
C ALA A 479 38.17 13.31 -2.20
N SER A 480 37.63 12.10 -2.11
CA SER A 480 38.40 10.90 -1.72
C SER A 480 38.54 9.94 -2.91
N PRO A 481 39.36 8.88 -2.82
CA PRO A 481 39.37 7.81 -3.84
C PRO A 481 38.01 7.14 -4.05
N HIS A 482 37.09 7.26 -3.07
CA HIS A 482 35.73 6.73 -3.14
C HIS A 482 34.72 7.74 -3.71
N GLY A 483 35.18 8.91 -4.16
CA GLY A 483 34.32 9.93 -4.75
C GLY A 483 33.68 9.51 -6.09
N ASP A 484 34.26 8.53 -6.79
CA ASP A 484 33.69 7.96 -8.02
C ASP A 484 32.40 7.19 -7.72
N TRP A 485 32.37 6.40 -6.62
CA TRP A 485 31.13 5.76 -6.15
C TRP A 485 30.01 6.78 -5.93
N LEU A 486 30.31 7.91 -5.28
CA LEU A 486 29.33 8.96 -5.05
C LEU A 486 28.81 9.56 -6.36
N ARG A 487 29.69 9.72 -7.36
CA ARG A 487 29.34 10.26 -8.69
C ARG A 487 28.35 9.36 -9.42
N ASP A 488 28.58 8.05 -9.37
CA ASP A 488 27.77 7.07 -10.08
C ASP A 488 26.34 6.94 -9.50
N HIS A 489 26.10 7.52 -8.31
CA HIS A 489 24.84 7.44 -7.58
C HIS A 489 24.21 8.83 -7.30
N LEU A 490 24.57 9.87 -8.06
CA LEU A 490 24.01 11.23 -7.88
C LEU A 490 22.57 11.39 -8.38
N ASP A 491 22.10 10.48 -9.23
CA ASP A 491 20.75 10.55 -9.80
C ASP A 491 19.68 10.41 -8.71
N GLY A 492 18.88 11.47 -8.53
CA GLY A 492 17.86 11.53 -7.47
C GLY A 492 18.40 11.81 -6.06
N ALA A 493 19.71 12.08 -5.90
CA ALA A 493 20.30 12.41 -4.61
C ALA A 493 19.88 13.80 -4.10
N PRO A 494 19.85 14.00 -2.76
CA PRO A 494 19.56 15.30 -2.17
C PRO A 494 20.47 16.42 -2.68
N ARG A 495 19.96 17.66 -2.72
CA ARG A 495 20.69 18.83 -3.23
C ARG A 495 22.05 19.02 -2.55
N ALA A 496 22.12 18.83 -1.22
CA ALA A 496 23.37 18.95 -0.46
C ALA A 496 24.47 18.00 -0.96
N VAL A 497 24.10 16.74 -1.26
CA VAL A 497 25.02 15.72 -1.77
C VAL A 497 25.50 16.08 -3.17
N ARG A 498 24.61 16.50 -4.08
CA ARG A 498 24.97 16.91 -5.45
C ARG A 498 25.92 18.11 -5.47
N LEU A 499 25.62 19.12 -4.65
CA LEU A 499 26.47 20.31 -4.51
C LEU A 499 27.83 19.96 -3.92
N ALA A 500 27.87 19.16 -2.85
CA ALA A 500 29.13 18.73 -2.22
C ALA A 500 29.98 17.86 -3.14
N ALA A 501 29.36 16.96 -3.90
CA ALA A 501 30.02 16.12 -4.90
C ALA A 501 30.67 16.96 -6.02
N SER A 502 29.89 17.89 -6.58
CA SER A 502 30.39 18.82 -7.59
C SER A 502 31.50 19.71 -7.03
N ALA A 503 31.35 20.21 -5.80
CA ALA A 503 32.36 21.04 -5.15
C ALA A 503 33.68 20.28 -4.94
N GLY A 504 33.62 19.05 -4.42
CA GLY A 504 34.80 18.20 -4.20
C GLY A 504 35.55 17.88 -5.49
N TYR A 505 34.82 17.61 -6.57
CA TYR A 505 35.41 17.36 -7.90
C TYR A 505 36.06 18.62 -8.50
N ARG A 506 35.36 19.77 -8.49
CA ARG A 506 35.84 21.03 -9.07
C ARG A 506 36.98 21.67 -8.28
N SER A 507 37.05 21.38 -6.98
CA SER A 507 38.16 21.80 -6.13
C SER A 507 39.45 21.01 -6.42
N ARG A 508 39.40 19.96 -7.26
CA ARG A 508 40.54 19.08 -7.58
C ARG A 508 40.97 19.19 -9.04
N GLY A 509 42.22 18.76 -9.29
CA GLY A 509 42.75 18.56 -10.64
C GLY A 509 42.86 19.86 -11.45
N ALA A 510 42.52 19.79 -12.74
CA ALA A 510 42.71 20.87 -13.72
C ALA A 510 41.87 22.14 -13.46
N TYR A 511 40.85 22.07 -12.60
CA TYR A 511 39.95 23.20 -12.34
C TYR A 511 40.40 24.05 -11.15
N GLY A 512 40.80 23.44 -10.03
CA GLY A 512 41.34 24.14 -8.86
C GLY A 512 40.47 25.27 -8.30
N LEU A 513 39.17 25.25 -8.56
CA LEU A 513 38.28 26.36 -8.22
C LEU A 513 38.11 26.46 -6.71
N THR A 514 38.26 27.67 -6.17
CA THR A 514 38.04 27.97 -4.74
C THR A 514 37.33 29.32 -4.60
N GLY A 515 36.80 29.58 -3.40
CA GLY A 515 36.18 30.87 -3.07
C GLY A 515 35.02 31.24 -3.99
N VAL A 516 34.97 32.50 -4.43
CA VAL A 516 33.86 33.02 -5.24
C VAL A 516 33.73 32.37 -6.62
N ASP A 517 34.82 31.87 -7.21
CA ASP A 517 34.74 31.21 -8.52
C ASP A 517 34.09 29.83 -8.41
N LEU A 518 34.32 29.12 -7.31
CA LEU A 518 33.59 27.89 -6.99
C LEU A 518 32.11 28.18 -6.66
N TRP A 519 31.84 29.26 -5.92
CA TRP A 519 30.50 29.74 -5.61
C TRP A 519 29.66 30.00 -6.87
N ILE A 520 30.22 30.72 -7.84
CA ILE A 520 29.56 31.04 -9.10
C ILE A 520 29.40 29.78 -9.97
N ASP A 521 30.43 28.92 -10.09
CA ASP A 521 30.34 27.68 -10.88
C ASP A 521 29.27 26.73 -10.33
N LEU A 522 29.18 26.57 -9.01
CA LEU A 522 28.15 25.74 -8.39
C LEU A 522 26.74 26.30 -8.60
N ALA A 523 26.57 27.63 -8.48
CA ALA A 523 25.29 28.28 -8.72
C ALA A 523 24.84 28.11 -10.18
N HIS A 524 25.73 28.33 -11.14
CA HIS A 524 25.42 28.23 -12.58
C HIS A 524 25.06 26.81 -13.02
N ARG A 525 25.66 25.78 -12.42
CA ARG A 525 25.45 24.38 -12.84
C ARG A 525 24.28 23.71 -12.17
N HIS A 526 23.99 24.05 -10.92
CA HIS A 526 23.09 23.26 -10.07
C HIS A 526 21.84 24.01 -9.62
N LEU A 527 21.76 25.33 -9.86
CA LEU A 527 20.60 26.14 -9.49
C LEU A 527 19.87 26.65 -10.72
N GLU A 528 18.55 26.64 -10.64
CA GLU A 528 17.69 27.21 -11.68
C GLU A 528 17.91 28.73 -11.77
N GLY A 529 18.12 29.22 -13.00
CA GLY A 529 18.36 30.64 -13.24
C GLY A 529 19.68 31.17 -12.67
N ALA A 530 20.63 30.29 -12.30
CA ALA A 530 21.94 30.67 -11.79
C ALA A 530 21.90 31.52 -10.51
N LYS A 531 20.82 31.40 -9.71
CA LYS A 531 20.63 32.18 -8.46
C LYS A 531 20.34 31.30 -7.26
N VAL A 532 20.83 31.73 -6.10
CA VAL A 532 20.56 31.11 -4.79
C VAL A 532 19.11 31.36 -4.39
N PRO A 533 18.30 30.30 -4.20
CA PRO A 533 16.86 30.44 -4.00
C PRO A 533 16.45 30.69 -2.54
N ASP A 534 17.21 30.17 -1.58
CA ASP A 534 16.84 30.13 -0.16
C ASP A 534 18.06 30.10 0.78
N VAL A 535 17.82 30.39 2.07
CA VAL A 535 18.84 30.43 3.12
C VAL A 535 19.52 29.05 3.35
N PRO A 536 18.81 27.91 3.39
CA PRO A 536 19.44 26.59 3.48
C PRO A 536 20.48 26.32 2.37
N THR A 537 20.11 26.62 1.12
CA THR A 537 20.97 26.43 -0.04
C THR A 537 22.18 27.37 0.03
N LEU A 538 21.97 28.62 0.48
CA LEU A 538 23.04 29.58 0.74
C LEU A 538 24.07 29.00 1.71
N LYS A 539 23.64 28.51 2.87
CA LYS A 539 24.55 27.95 3.90
C LYS A 539 25.37 26.77 3.39
N ILE A 540 24.74 25.89 2.60
CA ILE A 540 25.43 24.76 1.96
C ILE A 540 26.51 25.27 1.01
N LEU A 541 26.14 26.13 0.06
CA LEU A 541 27.08 26.68 -0.93
C LEU A 541 28.21 27.47 -0.27
N TRP A 542 27.90 28.23 0.78
CA TRP A 542 28.88 29.03 1.51
C TRP A 542 29.93 28.14 2.18
N THR A 543 29.47 27.08 2.84
CA THR A 543 30.33 26.08 3.50
C THR A 543 31.22 25.35 2.48
N LEU A 544 30.72 25.13 1.27
CA LEU A 544 31.47 24.49 0.18
C LEU A 544 32.48 25.44 -0.48
N ALA A 545 32.12 26.70 -0.71
CA ALA A 545 32.98 27.69 -1.37
C ALA A 545 34.14 28.14 -0.46
N TRP A 546 33.86 28.42 0.82
CA TRP A 546 34.83 28.89 1.80
C TRP A 546 34.89 27.92 3.00
N PRO A 547 35.64 26.81 2.91
CA PRO A 547 35.65 25.73 3.92
C PRO A 547 36.36 26.08 5.24
N SER A 548 36.99 27.26 5.33
CA SER A 548 37.70 27.71 6.52
C SER A 548 36.73 27.87 7.69
N ARG A 549 37.18 27.58 8.92
CA ARG A 549 36.34 27.69 10.13
C ARG A 549 35.78 29.10 10.36
N SER A 550 36.41 30.12 9.79
CA SER A 550 35.96 31.50 9.89
C SER A 550 34.93 31.87 8.82
N GLY A 551 34.82 31.10 7.71
CA GLY A 551 33.91 31.39 6.61
C GLY A 551 34.10 32.77 5.99
N VAL A 552 35.27 33.39 6.20
CA VAL A 552 35.56 34.77 5.81
C VAL A 552 35.81 34.85 4.32
N VAL A 553 35.03 35.70 3.66
CA VAL A 553 35.18 36.03 2.24
C VAL A 553 36.32 37.03 2.08
N PRO A 554 37.31 36.74 1.22
CA PRO A 554 38.35 37.70 0.88
C PRO A 554 37.78 39.02 0.36
N VAL A 555 38.38 40.16 0.74
CA VAL A 555 37.88 41.50 0.37
C VAL A 555 37.63 41.65 -1.13
N ALA A 556 38.55 41.13 -1.97
CA ALA A 556 38.45 41.21 -3.43
C ALA A 556 37.26 40.41 -4.02
N GLU A 557 36.66 39.51 -3.25
CA GLU A 557 35.58 38.61 -3.69
C GLU A 557 34.18 39.08 -3.27
N GLN A 558 34.09 40.02 -2.32
CA GLN A 558 32.82 40.37 -1.64
C GLN A 558 31.74 40.89 -2.60
N SER A 559 32.10 41.75 -3.55
CA SER A 559 31.17 42.31 -4.53
C SER A 559 30.56 41.24 -5.44
N ARG A 560 31.36 40.24 -5.79
CA ARG A 560 31.00 39.15 -6.73
C ARG A 560 30.04 38.13 -6.13
N ILE A 561 29.91 38.05 -4.80
CA ILE A 561 28.93 37.16 -4.14
C ILE A 561 27.50 37.49 -4.60
N THR A 562 27.22 38.77 -4.81
CA THR A 562 25.90 39.24 -5.24
C THR A 562 25.57 38.96 -6.71
N GLU A 563 26.50 38.40 -7.49
CA GLU A 563 26.23 37.97 -8.87
C GLU A 563 25.16 36.88 -8.94
N VAL A 564 25.21 35.94 -7.98
CA VAL A 564 24.34 34.76 -7.95
C VAL A 564 23.47 34.70 -6.69
N CYS A 565 23.57 35.67 -5.77
CA CYS A 565 22.77 35.69 -4.54
C CYS A 565 22.28 37.10 -4.21
N SER A 566 21.03 37.22 -3.76
CA SER A 566 20.52 38.51 -3.30
C SER A 566 21.16 38.89 -1.97
N ALA A 567 21.42 40.19 -1.77
CA ALA A 567 22.00 40.66 -0.51
C ALA A 567 21.08 40.41 0.69
N ARG A 568 19.75 40.43 0.47
CA ARG A 568 18.75 40.07 1.48
C ARG A 568 18.97 38.66 2.04
N LEU A 569 19.16 37.66 1.17
CA LEU A 569 19.39 36.28 1.62
C LEU A 569 20.70 36.15 2.42
N ILE A 570 21.73 36.92 2.07
CA ILE A 570 23.02 36.91 2.78
C ILE A 570 22.86 37.43 4.21
N VAL A 571 22.09 38.50 4.40
CA VAL A 571 21.77 39.05 5.73
C VAL A 571 20.86 38.10 6.51
N GLU A 572 19.82 37.55 5.89
CA GLU A 572 18.92 36.57 6.52
C GLU A 572 19.68 35.31 6.98
N ALA A 573 20.71 34.90 6.24
CA ALA A 573 21.59 33.79 6.61
C ALA A 573 22.61 34.13 7.71
N GLY A 574 22.75 35.40 8.09
CA GLY A 574 23.68 35.84 9.13
C GLY A 574 25.12 36.05 8.65
N HIS A 575 25.35 36.22 7.35
CA HIS A 575 26.68 36.39 6.75
C HIS A 575 27.03 37.85 6.44
N GLU A 576 26.29 38.83 6.98
CA GLU A 576 26.44 40.26 6.71
C GLU A 576 27.85 40.81 7.02
N LEU A 577 28.52 40.27 8.05
CA LEU A 577 29.90 40.65 8.41
C LEU A 577 30.90 40.41 7.27
N SER A 578 30.62 39.43 6.41
CA SER A 578 31.47 39.10 5.26
C SER A 578 31.41 40.16 4.16
N LEU A 579 30.43 41.06 4.17
CA LEU A 579 30.26 42.15 3.21
C LEU A 579 30.48 43.54 3.82
N ALA A 580 30.83 43.62 5.11
CA ALA A 580 30.99 44.88 5.84
C ALA A 580 32.06 45.79 5.20
N HIS A 581 33.14 45.21 4.69
CA HIS A 581 34.18 45.98 4.01
C HIS A 581 33.67 46.57 2.69
N TRP A 582 32.98 45.78 1.86
CA TRP A 582 32.39 46.27 0.61
C TRP A 582 31.33 47.36 0.84
N LEU A 583 30.55 47.27 1.93
CA LEU A 583 29.60 48.32 2.33
C LEU A 583 30.28 49.66 2.67
N ARG A 584 31.50 49.62 3.22
CA ARG A 584 32.26 50.82 3.60
C ARG A 584 33.14 51.38 2.49
N HIS A 585 33.63 50.49 1.63
CA HIS A 585 34.60 50.81 0.58
C HIS A 585 34.17 50.20 -0.78
N PRO A 586 33.03 50.63 -1.35
CA PRO A 586 32.60 50.13 -2.65
C PRO A 586 33.48 50.68 -3.76
N GLU A 587 33.88 49.81 -4.69
CA GLU A 587 34.52 50.22 -5.95
C GLU A 587 33.56 51.02 -6.83
N ARG A 588 32.26 50.66 -6.79
CA ARG A 588 31.18 51.32 -7.51
C ARG A 588 29.86 51.19 -6.76
N ILE A 589 28.97 52.16 -6.95
CA ILE A 589 27.60 52.14 -6.42
C ILE A 589 26.66 51.82 -7.56
N ASP A 590 26.34 50.53 -7.70
CA ASP A 590 25.36 49.99 -8.65
C ASP A 590 24.09 49.52 -7.91
N GLU A 591 23.13 48.98 -8.66
CA GLU A 591 21.87 48.46 -8.10
C GLU A 591 22.11 47.36 -7.07
N ARG A 592 23.13 46.52 -7.26
CA ARG A 592 23.48 45.43 -6.33
C ARG A 592 24.02 45.96 -5.00
N TYR A 593 24.81 47.02 -5.04
CA TYR A 593 25.25 47.71 -3.83
C TYR A 593 24.07 48.36 -3.10
N LEU A 594 23.13 48.97 -3.82
CA LEU A 594 21.92 49.54 -3.22
C LEU A 594 21.06 48.47 -2.55
N ASP A 595 20.89 47.31 -3.18
CA ASP A 595 20.20 46.16 -2.60
C ASP A 595 20.89 45.68 -1.31
N LEU A 596 22.22 45.67 -1.28
CA LEU A 596 22.99 45.39 -0.07
C LEU A 596 22.76 46.43 1.02
N ALA A 597 22.83 47.72 0.68
CA ALA A 597 22.60 48.79 1.63
C ALA A 597 21.18 48.70 2.22
N ARG A 598 20.15 48.44 1.39
CA ARG A 598 18.77 48.22 1.85
C ARG A 598 18.65 46.99 2.75
N ALA A 599 19.28 45.87 2.39
CA ALA A 599 19.23 44.65 3.19
C ALA A 599 19.92 44.78 4.55
N THR A 600 20.89 45.70 4.68
CA THR A 600 21.73 45.84 5.88
C THR A 600 21.32 46.98 6.82
N THR A 601 20.26 47.72 6.51
CA THR A 601 19.77 48.83 7.36
C THR A 601 19.39 48.40 8.77
N ASP A 602 19.00 47.14 8.95
CA ASP A 602 18.59 46.56 10.24
C ASP A 602 19.41 45.32 10.62
N ALA A 603 20.58 45.17 10.01
CA ALA A 603 21.48 44.06 10.30
C ALA A 603 22.00 44.16 11.75
N LYS A 604 21.81 43.08 12.52
CA LYS A 604 22.11 43.05 13.96
C LYS A 604 23.58 42.78 14.26
N ARG A 605 24.31 42.16 13.34
CA ARG A 605 25.73 41.78 13.56
C ARG A 605 26.71 42.83 13.08
N LEU A 606 26.28 43.80 12.27
CA LEU A 606 27.12 44.90 11.81
C LEU A 606 27.37 45.92 12.94
N LEU A 607 28.52 46.58 12.87
CA LEU A 607 28.86 47.68 13.76
C LEU A 607 27.97 48.90 13.46
N GLN A 608 27.78 49.76 14.46
CA GLN A 608 26.97 50.98 14.31
C GLN A 608 27.39 51.86 13.11
N PRO A 609 28.69 52.07 12.81
CA PRO A 609 29.09 52.83 11.63
C PRO A 609 28.70 52.18 10.30
N GLU A 610 28.65 50.86 10.23
CA GLU A 610 28.29 50.11 9.03
C GLU A 610 26.79 50.19 8.77
N VAL A 611 25.97 49.99 9.80
CA VAL A 611 24.51 50.16 9.73
C VAL A 611 24.14 51.60 9.39
N ALA A 612 24.81 52.57 10.00
CA ALA A 612 24.60 53.98 9.70
C ALA A 612 25.02 54.33 8.26
N THR A 613 26.09 53.73 7.76
CA THR A 613 26.50 53.87 6.34
C THR A 613 25.41 53.33 5.41
N ALA A 614 24.89 52.13 5.64
CA ALA A 614 23.78 51.57 4.87
C ALA A 614 22.53 52.46 4.88
N ARG A 615 22.12 52.91 6.08
CA ARG A 615 20.97 53.82 6.25
C ARG A 615 21.16 55.14 5.53
N LEU A 616 22.35 55.73 5.60
CA LEU A 616 22.66 56.98 4.92
C LEU A 616 22.62 56.83 3.39
N VAL A 617 23.14 55.73 2.85
CA VAL A 617 23.09 55.43 1.41
C VAL A 617 21.65 55.34 0.93
N VAL A 618 20.82 54.54 1.60
CA VAL A 618 19.41 54.33 1.25
C VAL A 618 18.64 55.64 1.38
N PHE A 619 18.82 56.34 2.51
CA PHE A 619 18.15 57.61 2.77
C PHE A 619 18.50 58.67 1.72
N ALA A 620 19.78 58.85 1.40
CA ALA A 620 20.21 59.82 0.40
C ALA A 620 19.64 59.47 -0.99
N HIS A 621 19.67 58.19 -1.37
CA HIS A 621 19.11 57.73 -2.63
C HIS A 621 17.59 57.98 -2.72
N ASP A 622 16.83 57.65 -1.68
CA ASP A 622 15.36 57.79 -1.65
C ASP A 622 14.95 59.28 -1.59
N PHE A 623 15.72 60.11 -0.88
CA PHE A 623 15.58 61.57 -0.91
C PHE A 623 15.84 62.15 -2.31
N ALA A 624 16.84 61.66 -3.05
CA ALA A 624 17.09 62.09 -4.43
C ALA A 624 15.94 61.76 -5.40
N ARG A 625 15.10 60.78 -5.06
CA ARG A 625 13.91 60.36 -5.81
C ARG A 625 12.64 61.10 -5.38
N GLY A 626 12.69 61.87 -4.30
CA GLY A 626 11.54 62.58 -3.73
C GLY A 626 10.63 61.70 -2.88
N GLU A 627 11.15 60.58 -2.36
CA GLU A 627 10.40 59.67 -1.47
C GLU A 627 10.44 60.15 0.00
N GLU A 628 11.29 61.12 0.32
CA GLU A 628 11.47 61.75 1.64
C GLU A 628 11.30 63.28 1.51
N THR A 629 10.72 63.94 2.52
CA THR A 629 10.54 65.40 2.51
C THR A 629 11.84 66.14 2.85
N LEU A 630 11.95 67.40 2.43
CA LEU A 630 13.14 68.20 2.73
C LEU A 630 13.32 68.44 4.23
N ALA A 631 12.23 68.68 4.96
CA ALA A 631 12.27 68.90 6.41
C ALA A 631 12.79 67.67 7.16
N ASP A 632 12.26 66.48 6.84
CA ASP A 632 12.69 65.22 7.46
C ASP A 632 14.16 64.91 7.11
N ALA A 633 14.58 65.24 5.89
CA ALA A 633 15.97 65.09 5.47
C ALA A 633 16.93 65.98 6.25
N MET A 634 16.58 67.25 6.49
CA MET A 634 17.46 68.16 7.24
C MET A 634 17.60 67.77 8.71
N GLU A 635 16.58 67.14 9.31
CA GLU A 635 16.67 66.60 10.66
C GLU A 635 17.52 65.31 10.73
N ARG A 636 17.32 64.37 9.80
CA ARG A 636 17.92 63.03 9.87
C ARG A 636 19.34 62.94 9.33
N LEU A 637 19.70 63.75 8.32
CA LEU A 637 21.00 63.66 7.64
C LEU A 637 22.20 63.87 8.59
N PRO A 638 22.25 64.92 9.44
CA PRO A 638 23.40 65.14 10.32
C PRO A 638 23.65 63.98 11.28
N LEU A 639 22.57 63.41 11.84
CA LEU A 639 22.62 62.26 12.75
C LEU A 639 23.14 61.00 12.05
N LEU A 640 22.72 60.77 10.80
CA LEU A 640 23.17 59.63 10.00
C LEU A 640 24.64 59.79 9.58
N GLU A 641 25.06 60.99 9.19
CA GLU A 641 26.45 61.29 8.83
C GLU A 641 27.41 61.14 10.02
N GLU A 642 27.02 61.66 11.19
CA GLU A 642 27.81 61.52 12.43
C GLU A 642 27.99 60.05 12.79
N ARG A 643 26.90 59.26 12.76
CA ARG A 643 26.94 57.83 13.10
C ARG A 643 27.68 56.99 12.06
N ALA A 644 27.60 57.34 10.77
CA ALA A 644 28.35 56.66 9.71
C ALA A 644 29.86 56.95 9.78
N GLY A 645 30.25 58.05 10.42
CA GLY A 645 31.65 58.45 10.57
C GLY A 645 32.29 58.87 9.23
N ARG A 646 33.60 58.69 9.10
CA ARG A 646 34.34 59.12 7.90
C ARG A 646 33.96 58.28 6.68
N LEU A 647 33.42 58.93 5.65
CA LEU A 647 33.12 58.37 4.33
C LEU A 647 34.16 58.86 3.32
N GLU A 648 34.64 57.97 2.46
CA GLU A 648 35.70 58.26 1.49
C GLU A 648 35.32 57.87 0.06
N GLY A 649 36.04 58.42 -0.91
CA GLY A 649 35.95 58.06 -2.32
C GLY A 649 34.55 58.13 -2.92
N VAL A 650 34.19 57.07 -3.65
CA VAL A 650 32.96 56.93 -4.44
C VAL A 650 31.70 57.08 -3.59
N LEU A 651 31.75 56.61 -2.35
CA LEU A 651 30.62 56.62 -1.43
C LEU A 651 30.23 58.04 -1.01
N ARG A 652 31.22 58.83 -0.61
CA ARG A 652 30.97 60.22 -0.19
C ARG A 652 30.46 61.06 -1.36
N GLU A 653 31.09 60.90 -2.52
CA GLU A 653 30.71 61.65 -3.73
C GLU A 653 29.28 61.35 -4.16
N ARG A 654 28.88 60.07 -4.17
CA ARG A 654 27.54 59.67 -4.58
C ARG A 654 26.46 60.15 -3.61
N ILE A 655 26.70 60.05 -2.29
CA ILE A 655 25.77 60.55 -1.26
C ILE A 655 25.60 62.06 -1.39
N ASP A 656 26.69 62.82 -1.53
CA ASP A 656 26.61 64.27 -1.73
C ASP A 656 25.83 64.64 -3.00
N SER A 657 26.03 63.89 -4.10
CA SER A 657 25.30 64.08 -5.36
C SER A 657 23.80 63.82 -5.20
N TRP A 658 23.41 62.77 -4.49
CA TRP A 658 22.01 62.45 -4.22
C TRP A 658 21.33 63.48 -3.31
N ILE A 659 22.00 63.93 -2.25
CA ILE A 659 21.48 64.99 -1.38
C ILE A 659 21.28 66.28 -2.19
N ALA A 660 22.23 66.65 -3.04
CA ALA A 660 22.09 67.81 -3.93
C ALA A 660 20.86 67.68 -4.84
N ARG A 661 20.69 66.51 -5.45
CA ARG A 661 19.52 66.23 -6.29
C ARG A 661 18.20 66.34 -5.52
N GLY A 662 18.11 65.77 -4.32
CA GLY A 662 16.92 65.85 -3.47
C GLY A 662 16.55 67.30 -3.12
N VAL A 663 17.53 68.11 -2.68
CA VAL A 663 17.32 69.54 -2.37
C VAL A 663 16.82 70.31 -3.60
N THR A 664 17.37 70.03 -4.79
CA THR A 664 16.96 70.73 -6.03
C THR A 664 15.60 70.30 -6.59
N ARG A 665 15.08 69.13 -6.17
CA ARG A 665 13.75 68.66 -6.55
C ARG A 665 12.65 69.15 -5.61
N ALA A 666 13.01 69.49 -4.37
CA ALA A 666 12.08 70.00 -3.37
C ALA A 666 11.42 71.31 -3.82
N ASP A 667 10.24 71.61 -3.27
CA ASP A 667 9.55 72.85 -3.58
C ASP A 667 10.38 74.05 -3.09
N PRO A 668 10.57 75.11 -3.91
CA PRO A 668 11.29 76.31 -3.50
C PRO A 668 10.87 76.90 -2.16
N TYR A 669 9.58 76.77 -1.81
CA TYR A 669 9.06 77.24 -0.53
C TYR A 669 9.57 76.40 0.65
N GLU A 670 9.71 75.08 0.50
CA GLU A 670 10.33 74.22 1.51
C GLU A 670 11.83 74.50 1.63
N VAL A 671 12.50 74.77 0.50
CA VAL A 671 13.92 75.14 0.49
C VAL A 671 14.14 76.45 1.25
N HIS A 672 13.26 77.43 1.09
CA HIS A 672 13.31 78.68 1.86
C HIS A 672 13.06 78.44 3.35
N GLY A 673 12.12 77.56 3.70
CA GLY A 673 11.76 77.26 5.09
C GLY A 673 12.78 76.41 5.86
N THR A 674 13.90 76.01 5.24
CA THR A 674 14.91 75.11 5.83
C THR A 674 16.34 75.61 5.61
N ASP A 675 17.27 75.17 6.46
CA ASP A 675 18.70 75.49 6.34
C ASP A 675 19.44 74.63 5.28
N ALA A 676 18.72 74.03 4.32
CA ALA A 676 19.27 73.05 3.39
C ALA A 676 20.44 73.58 2.55
N LEU A 677 20.39 74.87 2.18
CA LEU A 677 21.43 75.52 1.38
C LEU A 677 22.67 75.89 2.19
N ARG A 678 22.58 75.94 3.53
CA ARG A 678 23.73 76.23 4.40
C ARG A 678 24.86 75.23 4.21
N ARG A 679 24.53 73.96 3.94
CA ARG A 679 25.48 72.88 3.63
C ARG A 679 26.36 73.20 2.41
N TYR A 680 25.78 73.83 1.38
CA TYR A 680 26.51 74.22 0.17
C TYR A 680 27.20 75.57 0.36
N ALA A 681 26.56 76.50 1.07
CA ALA A 681 27.10 77.83 1.32
C ALA A 681 28.45 77.82 2.05
N VAL A 682 28.58 76.95 3.05
CA VAL A 682 29.81 76.74 3.85
C VAL A 682 30.63 75.55 3.30
N GLY A 683 30.15 74.92 2.23
CA GLY A 683 30.71 73.68 1.68
C GLY A 683 31.98 73.87 0.85
N SER A 684 32.57 72.74 0.44
CA SER A 684 33.72 72.73 -0.47
C SER A 684 33.32 73.00 -1.93
N MET A 685 34.29 73.36 -2.78
CA MET A 685 34.10 73.50 -4.23
C MET A 685 33.46 72.26 -4.88
N ARG A 686 33.73 71.06 -4.34
CA ARG A 686 33.11 69.81 -4.81
C ARG A 686 31.60 69.81 -4.57
N LEU A 687 31.16 70.18 -3.37
CA LEU A 687 29.74 70.27 -3.03
C LEU A 687 29.01 71.31 -3.89
N LEU A 688 29.66 72.45 -4.15
CA LEU A 688 29.14 73.49 -5.04
C LEU A 688 28.97 72.98 -6.48
N THR A 689 29.92 72.20 -6.98
CA THR A 689 29.86 71.60 -8.32
C THR A 689 28.70 70.60 -8.42
N LEU A 690 28.55 69.70 -7.43
CA LEU A 690 27.45 68.74 -7.38
C LEU A 690 26.08 69.43 -7.27
N TYR A 691 25.97 70.51 -6.49
CA TYR A 691 24.74 71.30 -6.40
C TYR A 691 24.41 71.99 -7.73
N ARG A 692 25.40 72.59 -8.41
CA ARG A 692 25.22 73.16 -9.75
C ARG A 692 24.71 72.10 -10.72
N GLU A 693 25.36 70.94 -10.79
CA GLU A 693 24.96 69.84 -11.67
C GLU A 693 23.54 69.35 -11.36
N ALA A 694 23.19 69.24 -10.07
CA ALA A 694 21.85 68.87 -9.63
C ALA A 694 20.79 69.87 -10.10
N VAL A 695 21.03 71.18 -9.98
CA VAL A 695 20.13 72.24 -10.48
C VAL A 695 19.93 72.11 -11.99
N HIS A 696 21.00 71.90 -12.75
CA HIS A 696 20.91 71.70 -14.20
C HIS A 696 20.15 70.42 -14.56
N SER A 697 20.32 69.33 -13.81
CA SER A 697 19.57 68.10 -14.01
C SER A 697 18.08 68.30 -13.72
N ALA A 698 17.75 68.93 -12.59
CA ALA A 698 16.36 69.20 -12.20
C ALA A 698 15.62 70.07 -13.23
N ARG A 699 16.31 71.05 -13.84
CA ARG A 699 15.75 71.85 -14.94
C ARG A 699 15.45 71.04 -16.20
N ARG A 700 16.31 70.10 -16.56
CA ARG A 700 16.11 69.22 -17.73
C ARG A 700 15.02 68.17 -17.51
N GLU A 701 14.90 67.65 -16.29
CA GLU A 701 13.93 66.61 -15.94
C GLU A 701 12.49 67.14 -15.80
N GLY A 702 12.33 68.47 -15.65
CA GLY A 702 11.03 69.09 -15.36
C GLY A 702 10.65 68.97 -13.88
N GLY A 703 9.91 69.96 -13.35
CA GLY A 703 9.52 69.99 -11.93
C GLY A 703 9.62 71.37 -11.29
N ALA A 704 10.02 71.43 -10.02
CA ALA A 704 9.93 72.63 -9.20
C ALA A 704 10.83 73.79 -9.66
N LEU A 705 11.89 73.49 -10.44
CA LEU A 705 12.82 74.46 -11.02
C LEU A 705 12.56 74.73 -12.52
N GLU A 706 11.48 74.21 -13.09
CA GLU A 706 11.09 74.54 -14.46
C GLU A 706 10.64 76.01 -14.55
N ALA A 707 10.99 76.69 -15.66
CA ALA A 707 10.67 78.10 -15.86
C ALA A 707 9.18 78.42 -15.67
N ARG A 708 8.28 77.52 -16.07
CA ARG A 708 6.82 77.66 -15.87
C ARG A 708 6.42 77.56 -14.40
N ALA A 709 6.96 76.60 -13.66
CA ALA A 709 6.68 76.43 -12.23
C ALA A 709 7.18 77.64 -11.42
N LEU A 710 8.33 78.20 -11.81
CA LEU A 710 8.92 79.39 -11.21
C LEU A 710 8.24 80.70 -11.61
N CYS A 711 7.30 80.72 -12.57
CA CYS A 711 6.49 81.91 -12.84
C CYS A 711 5.51 82.23 -11.71
N GLU A 712 5.27 81.28 -10.79
CA GLU A 712 4.48 81.52 -9.59
C GLU A 712 5.24 82.47 -8.63
N PRO A 713 4.67 83.64 -8.29
CA PRO A 713 5.37 84.66 -7.49
C PRO A 713 5.93 84.16 -6.16
N ARG A 714 5.25 83.23 -5.49
CA ARG A 714 5.70 82.68 -4.20
C ARG A 714 6.94 81.80 -4.33
N ARG A 715 7.00 80.94 -5.35
CA ARG A 715 8.16 80.05 -5.60
C ARG A 715 9.36 80.84 -6.10
N MET A 716 9.14 81.83 -6.96
CA MET A 716 10.17 82.78 -7.39
C MET A 716 10.77 83.55 -6.21
N ALA A 717 9.92 84.11 -5.34
CA ALA A 717 10.35 84.81 -4.14
C ALA A 717 11.16 83.89 -3.22
N ALA A 718 10.66 82.66 -2.97
CA ALA A 718 11.30 81.69 -2.09
C ALA A 718 12.70 81.32 -2.56
N LEU A 719 12.87 81.01 -3.85
CA LEU A 719 14.17 80.63 -4.38
C LEU A 719 15.14 81.82 -4.50
N PHE A 720 14.63 83.00 -4.88
CA PHE A 720 15.44 84.23 -4.89
C PHE A 720 15.98 84.54 -3.49
N PHE A 721 15.11 84.46 -2.47
CA PHE A 721 15.51 84.67 -1.08
C PHE A 721 16.55 83.62 -0.66
N ALA A 722 16.25 82.33 -0.86
CA ALA A 722 17.11 81.24 -0.42
C ALA A 722 18.52 81.27 -1.05
N TRP A 723 18.65 81.71 -2.32
CA TRP A 723 19.97 81.86 -2.97
C TRP A 723 20.68 83.18 -2.66
N ALA A 724 19.94 84.26 -2.39
CA ALA A 724 20.51 85.57 -2.11
C ALA A 724 20.80 85.81 -0.62
N GLU A 725 20.26 84.97 0.27
CA GLU A 725 20.48 85.02 1.71
C GLU A 725 21.95 84.81 2.08
N LEU A 726 22.41 85.59 3.06
CA LEU A 726 23.74 85.47 3.61
C LEU A 726 23.77 84.39 4.69
N HIS A 727 24.47 83.29 4.44
CA HIS A 727 24.62 82.23 5.42
C HIS A 727 25.86 82.46 6.31
N PRO A 728 25.79 82.20 7.63
CA PRO A 728 26.95 82.28 8.50
C PRO A 728 28.08 81.35 8.04
N GLY A 729 29.26 81.91 7.74
CA GLY A 729 30.43 81.16 7.25
C GLY A 729 30.44 80.89 5.74
N GLN A 730 29.58 81.57 4.96
CA GLN A 730 29.53 81.39 3.51
C GLN A 730 30.88 81.61 2.82
N THR A 731 31.14 80.80 1.80
CA THR A 731 32.32 80.94 0.93
C THR A 731 32.06 81.94 -0.20
N GLY A 732 33.11 82.61 -0.69
CA GLY A 732 32.99 83.46 -1.89
C GLY A 732 32.51 82.68 -3.13
N ALA A 733 32.87 81.39 -3.20
CA ALA A 733 32.45 80.50 -4.28
C ALA A 733 30.93 80.20 -4.26
N TRP A 734 30.31 80.12 -3.08
CA TRP A 734 28.84 80.05 -2.99
C TRP A 734 28.20 81.33 -3.52
N HIS A 735 28.73 82.50 -3.16
CA HIS A 735 28.19 83.78 -3.59
C HIS A 735 28.23 83.95 -5.12
N ASP A 736 29.32 83.50 -5.75
CA ASP A 736 29.42 83.51 -7.22
C ASP A 736 28.50 82.47 -7.87
N LEU A 737 28.38 81.26 -7.29
CA LEU A 737 27.45 80.24 -7.76
C LEU A 737 26.00 80.73 -7.65
N SER A 738 25.60 81.26 -6.50
CA SER A 738 24.21 81.67 -6.25
C SER A 738 23.80 82.84 -7.14
N ARG A 739 24.69 83.81 -7.37
CA ARG A 739 24.46 84.88 -8.36
C ARG A 739 24.26 84.31 -9.76
N HIS A 740 25.11 83.37 -10.18
CA HIS A 740 24.98 82.72 -11.48
C HIS A 740 23.67 81.92 -11.61
N LEU A 741 23.29 81.15 -10.60
CA LEU A 741 22.03 80.38 -10.58
C LEU A 741 20.81 81.31 -10.59
N ILE A 742 20.85 82.42 -9.84
CA ILE A 742 19.80 83.44 -9.87
C ILE A 742 19.67 84.00 -11.30
N ASP A 743 20.76 84.43 -11.93
CA ASP A 743 20.72 85.02 -13.27
C ASP A 743 20.27 84.03 -14.34
N GLU A 744 20.75 82.78 -14.25
CA GLU A 744 20.49 81.73 -15.22
C GLU A 744 19.09 81.14 -15.06
N VAL A 745 18.73 80.69 -13.86
CA VAL A 745 17.49 79.94 -13.61
C VAL A 745 16.31 80.87 -13.40
N LEU A 746 16.42 81.85 -12.50
CA LEU A 746 15.33 82.78 -12.23
C LEU A 746 15.20 83.81 -13.36
N GLY A 747 16.30 84.18 -14.02
CA GLY A 747 16.27 85.07 -15.17
C GLY A 747 15.51 84.51 -16.36
N GLU A 748 15.55 83.21 -16.59
CA GLU A 748 14.72 82.56 -17.61
C GLU A 748 13.23 82.67 -17.27
N ALA A 749 12.83 82.28 -16.06
CA ALA A 749 11.44 82.36 -15.62
C ALA A 749 10.90 83.81 -15.61
N LEU A 750 11.73 84.79 -15.23
CA LEU A 750 11.39 86.20 -15.22
C LEU A 750 10.97 86.74 -16.60
N ARG A 751 11.54 86.21 -17.69
CA ARG A 751 11.16 86.58 -19.08
C ARG A 751 9.69 86.27 -19.38
N HIS A 752 9.12 85.31 -18.65
CA HIS A 752 7.74 84.88 -18.81
C HIS A 752 6.77 85.52 -17.81
N MET A 753 7.28 86.26 -16.81
CA MET A 753 6.44 86.95 -15.82
C MET A 753 6.08 88.37 -16.26
N ASP A 754 4.82 88.74 -16.11
CA ASP A 754 4.34 90.10 -16.35
C ASP A 754 4.67 91.06 -15.18
N ARG A 755 4.37 92.36 -15.36
CA ARG A 755 4.68 93.38 -14.34
C ARG A 755 3.94 93.14 -13.02
N ARG A 756 2.73 92.57 -13.07
CA ARG A 756 1.92 92.29 -11.88
C ARG A 756 2.54 91.18 -11.05
N ALA A 757 2.89 90.05 -11.68
CA ALA A 757 3.53 88.93 -11.02
C ALA A 757 4.88 89.35 -10.39
N ARG A 758 5.66 90.21 -11.06
CA ARG A 758 6.92 90.76 -10.51
C ARG A 758 6.70 91.65 -9.28
N SER A 759 5.60 92.41 -9.25
CA SER A 759 5.21 93.20 -8.08
C SER A 759 4.68 92.31 -6.94
N GLU A 760 3.99 91.22 -7.26
CA GLU A 760 3.56 90.23 -6.26
C GLU A 760 4.75 89.51 -5.62
N VAL A 761 5.82 89.21 -6.36
CA VAL A 761 7.10 88.72 -5.77
C VAL A 761 7.65 89.70 -4.75
N ALA A 762 7.70 90.99 -5.09
CA ALA A 762 8.17 92.03 -4.17
C ALA A 762 7.30 92.11 -2.91
N ALA A 763 5.97 91.97 -3.03
CA ALA A 763 5.07 91.95 -1.88
C ALA A 763 5.31 90.72 -0.97
N VAL A 764 5.59 89.54 -1.56
CA VAL A 764 5.94 88.34 -0.79
C VAL A 764 7.27 88.52 -0.05
N LEU A 765 8.28 89.07 -0.72
CA LEU A 765 9.60 89.33 -0.10
C LEU A 765 9.54 90.37 1.03
N ASP A 766 8.70 91.40 0.91
CA ASP A 766 8.46 92.38 1.98
C ASP A 766 7.92 91.69 3.25
N GLY A 767 7.02 90.71 3.07
CA GLY A 767 6.44 89.94 4.18
C GLY A 767 7.43 89.05 4.93
N TRP A 768 8.54 88.63 4.31
CA TRP A 768 9.52 87.74 4.95
C TRP A 768 10.70 88.46 5.60
N GLY A 769 11.18 89.56 5.01
CA GLY A 769 12.34 90.26 5.54
C GLY A 769 12.36 91.76 5.27
N GLY A 770 11.21 92.34 4.93
CA GLY A 770 11.00 93.77 4.79
C GLY A 770 11.65 94.40 3.55
N GLN A 771 11.67 95.74 3.55
CA GLN A 771 12.04 96.57 2.41
C GLN A 771 13.43 96.30 1.80
N ARG A 772 14.37 95.74 2.57
CA ARG A 772 15.71 95.39 2.07
C ARG A 772 15.65 94.35 0.93
N TRP A 773 14.79 93.34 1.05
CA TRP A 773 14.66 92.30 0.04
C TRP A 773 13.88 92.79 -1.19
N VAL A 774 12.93 93.71 -0.99
CA VAL A 774 12.26 94.42 -2.08
C VAL A 774 13.26 95.23 -2.90
N GLN A 775 14.18 95.94 -2.24
CA GLN A 775 15.25 96.69 -2.90
C GLN A 775 16.21 95.77 -3.66
N ALA A 776 16.65 94.67 -3.04
CA ALA A 776 17.54 93.69 -3.67
C ALA A 776 16.90 93.03 -4.91
N TRP A 777 15.62 92.66 -4.81
CA TRP A 777 14.83 92.16 -5.94
C TRP A 777 14.75 93.19 -7.07
N ASN A 778 14.31 94.42 -6.75
CA ASN A 778 14.17 95.50 -7.73
C ASN A 778 15.49 95.84 -8.41
N GLN A 779 16.58 95.91 -7.65
CA GLN A 779 17.91 96.13 -8.19
C GLN A 779 18.30 95.00 -9.15
N TRP A 780 18.06 93.74 -8.80
CA TRP A 780 18.44 92.60 -9.62
C TRP A 780 17.65 92.46 -10.93
N TRP A 781 16.33 92.69 -10.93
CA TRP A 781 15.53 92.54 -12.16
C TRP A 781 15.51 93.79 -13.04
N GLN A 782 15.83 94.98 -12.50
CA GLN A 782 15.96 96.23 -13.28
C GLN A 782 17.37 96.46 -13.80
N SER A 783 18.38 95.77 -13.27
CA SER A 783 19.74 95.81 -13.82
C SER A 783 19.74 95.26 -15.25
N PRO A 784 20.41 95.92 -16.21
CA PRO A 784 20.57 95.39 -17.56
C PRO A 784 21.36 94.08 -17.50
N ARG A 785 20.77 93.00 -18.03
CA ARG A 785 21.38 91.66 -18.10
C ARG A 785 21.85 91.34 -19.50
#